data_AF-A0A3Q2CZ04-F1
#
_entry.id   AF-A0A3Q2CZ04-F1
#
_cell.length_a   1.000
_cell.length_b   1.000
_cell.length_c   1.000
_cell.angle_alpha   90.00
_cell.angle_beta   90.00
_cell.angle_gamma   90.00
#
_symmetry.space_group_name_H-M   'P 1'
#
loop_
_entity.id
_entity.type
_entity.pdbx_description
1 polymer ?
#
loop_
_entity_poly.entity_id
_entity_poly.type
_entity_poly.pdbx_seq_one_letter_code
_entity_poly.pdbx_strand_id
1 'polypeptide(L)'
;MATCVGNNTLQIVPYECPSIKNITCTNGRSPVLEYDEYQCCQHYECDCECKGWGDHRITFDGLYYGYQGNCSYYLMKEISPMHDLEMYIDNNRCDPTRDVSCRRSLIVNYGKQSIKLTIFNLTGQPELEAYKNEVNLRLPFWEQGVKVMSSGVDLALEILRLRVVVTFGKNGFSVNLPYKYFGGNTEGQCGTCTNNQKDDCGLQGGKGEESCALMADSWLLESDKNKIECKPSVPPGEPLPEPTPCNSSSICDLLLSSVFAQCRQWISADTFYKGCAYDSCRIHSQAVQCATLEIYAAACAKIGMCINWRSQTDQCASNCPSNKIYRPCGPADQPSCEDSPNDPTMNFTTEGCFCPEGMKLFSKDSNICVKSCGCLDPDGTPREFNETFEYKCQNCVCDESTKTVICKPKPCPTPAEQQCSGPGYVLVNQTDPSDPCCTLHVCQCESRACPEINMNCPVGFRSNIRVPKGKCCPERRCERKRVCVQDDVEYRPGSSVPAKTCEDCTCSANSSFADEMQIVCRPRQCKETCAEGFEYVKTNPADCCGACVQTHCVINVNGSTTPLKVDETWSPPENKCESKTCVKSGESFTVISSKIVCPFFQERNCKKVVNVLISAPFYFRYSEAAGAMEHSCSCCKEKRINNRTIDLACENGGHVQFTYEHIEECGCGHTECTTPAGHLRRKRRFTLQ
;
A
#
# COMPACT_ATOMS: atom_id res chain seq x y z
N MET A 1 39.75 69.98 20.12
CA MET A 1 40.67 69.95 18.95
C MET A 1 42.11 70.11 19.44
N ALA A 2 43.10 69.52 18.77
CA ALA A 2 44.52 69.67 19.13
C ALA A 2 45.33 70.15 17.92
N THR A 3 46.06 71.25 18.09
CA THR A 3 46.78 71.93 17.00
C THR A 3 48.27 71.96 17.31
N CYS A 4 49.12 71.52 16.38
CA CYS A 4 50.58 71.64 16.54
C CYS A 4 51.00 73.09 16.23
N VAL A 5 51.54 73.79 17.23
CA VAL A 5 51.99 75.20 17.12
C VAL A 5 53.50 75.33 16.96
N GLY A 6 54.17 74.25 16.53
CA GLY A 6 55.63 74.16 16.39
C GLY A 6 56.32 73.59 17.62
N ASN A 7 57.63 73.31 17.53
CA ASN A 7 58.48 72.80 18.62
C ASN A 7 57.86 71.67 19.45
N ASN A 8 57.26 70.66 18.78
CA ASN A 8 56.53 69.54 19.39
C ASN A 8 55.45 69.94 20.42
N THR A 9 54.98 71.19 20.39
CA THR A 9 54.04 71.76 21.34
C THR A 9 52.62 71.67 20.77
N LEU A 10 51.75 70.95 21.45
CA LEU A 10 50.34 70.78 21.11
C LEU A 10 49.49 71.78 21.90
N GLN A 11 48.80 72.69 21.21
CA GLN A 11 47.75 73.50 21.79
C GLN A 11 46.44 72.71 21.76
N ILE A 12 45.94 72.31 22.93
CA ILE A 12 44.62 71.68 23.06
C ILE A 12 43.59 72.78 23.29
N VAL A 13 42.67 72.95 22.34
CA VAL A 13 41.52 73.83 22.46
C VAL A 13 40.29 72.95 22.73
N PRO A 14 39.56 73.16 23.85
CA PRO A 14 38.29 72.48 24.08
C PRO A 14 37.33 72.68 22.89
N TYR A 15 36.62 71.62 22.48
CA TYR A 15 35.58 71.72 21.47
C TYR A 15 34.25 71.77 22.23
N GLU A 16 33.60 72.93 22.22
CA GLU A 16 32.33 73.13 22.93
C GLU A 16 31.17 72.78 22.01
N CYS A 17 30.35 71.81 22.43
CA CYS A 17 29.22 71.36 21.62
C CYS A 17 28.10 72.40 21.59
N PRO A 18 27.48 72.66 20.42
CA PRO A 18 26.26 73.45 20.35
C PRO A 18 25.12 72.75 21.12
N SER A 19 24.14 73.52 21.58
CA SER A 19 22.94 72.94 22.16
C SER A 19 22.18 72.10 21.13
N ILE A 20 21.85 70.86 21.49
CA ILE A 20 21.12 69.93 20.63
C ILE A 20 19.75 70.55 20.31
N LYS A 21 19.47 70.72 19.01
CA LYS A 21 18.20 71.25 18.51
C LYS A 21 17.28 70.10 18.16
N ASN A 22 16.11 70.04 18.78
CA ASN A 22 15.06 69.11 18.37
C ASN A 22 14.61 69.47 16.94
N ILE A 23 14.46 68.45 16.09
CA ILE A 23 13.96 68.55 14.71
C ILE A 23 12.72 67.68 14.54
N THR A 24 12.01 67.85 13.43
CA THR A 24 10.88 66.98 13.02
C THR A 24 11.17 66.45 11.64
N CYS A 25 11.03 65.14 11.44
CA CYS A 25 11.24 64.52 10.14
C CYS A 25 9.98 64.59 9.28
N THR A 26 10.09 65.03 8.02
CA THR A 26 8.95 65.18 7.10
C THR A 26 8.31 63.83 6.75
N ASN A 27 9.11 62.77 6.77
CA ASN A 27 8.65 61.38 6.62
C ASN A 27 7.94 60.81 7.86
N GLY A 28 7.74 61.61 8.92
CA GLY A 28 7.01 61.24 10.13
C GLY A 28 7.76 60.28 11.07
N ARG A 29 9.03 59.98 10.79
CA ARG A 29 9.87 59.14 11.65
C ARG A 29 10.39 59.91 12.87
N SER A 30 10.76 59.17 13.91
CA SER A 30 11.51 59.74 15.03
C SER A 30 12.93 60.11 14.58
N PRO A 31 13.45 61.32 14.90
CA PRO A 31 14.83 61.68 14.61
C PRO A 31 15.82 60.74 15.31
N VAL A 32 16.90 60.37 14.64
CA VAL A 32 18.00 59.58 15.21
C VAL A 32 19.07 60.50 15.78
N LEU A 33 19.74 60.07 16.86
CA LEU A 33 20.80 60.85 17.49
C LEU A 33 22.18 60.33 17.06
N GLU A 34 22.86 61.07 16.20
CA GLU A 34 24.17 60.72 15.65
C GLU A 34 25.28 61.66 16.15
N TYR A 35 26.52 61.22 15.96
CA TYR A 35 27.72 62.02 16.25
C TYR A 35 28.33 62.61 14.98
N ASP A 36 28.84 63.84 15.11
CA ASP A 36 29.55 64.60 14.09
C ASP A 36 30.79 63.89 13.50
N GLU A 37 31.37 64.46 12.44
CA GLU A 37 32.57 63.93 11.77
C GLU A 37 33.81 63.79 12.69
N TYR A 38 33.84 64.50 13.82
CA TYR A 38 34.91 64.45 14.83
C TYR A 38 34.63 63.45 15.97
N GLN A 39 33.45 62.81 15.96
CA GLN A 39 32.91 61.99 17.04
C GLN A 39 32.91 62.71 18.40
N CYS A 40 32.65 64.02 18.38
CA CYS A 40 32.76 64.88 19.56
C CYS A 40 31.39 65.37 20.07
N CYS A 41 30.50 65.81 19.18
CA CYS A 41 29.19 66.34 19.53
C CYS A 41 28.05 65.57 18.86
N GLN A 42 26.92 65.51 19.55
CA GLN A 42 25.71 64.86 19.06
C GLN A 42 24.74 65.85 18.43
N HIS A 43 24.05 65.42 17.37
CA HIS A 43 22.91 66.12 16.79
C HIS A 43 21.85 65.13 16.32
N TYR A 44 20.64 65.63 16.08
CA TYR A 44 19.60 64.84 15.45
C TYR A 44 19.78 64.82 13.93
N GLU A 45 19.44 63.69 13.32
CA GLU A 45 19.28 63.49 11.88
C GLU A 45 17.92 62.83 11.58
N CYS A 46 17.51 62.80 10.32
CA CYS A 46 16.27 62.18 9.87
C CYS A 46 16.57 61.06 8.87
N ASP A 47 16.60 59.81 9.35
CA ASP A 47 16.84 58.65 8.50
C ASP A 47 15.74 58.48 7.44
N CYS A 48 16.18 58.27 6.20
CA CYS A 48 15.40 58.33 4.98
C CYS A 48 14.74 56.99 4.65
N GLU A 49 13.43 56.97 4.36
CA GLU A 49 12.69 55.72 4.13
C GLU A 49 11.72 55.78 2.96
N CYS A 50 12.11 55.16 1.86
CA CYS A 50 11.27 54.93 0.70
C CYS A 50 10.43 53.66 0.86
N LYS A 51 9.21 53.65 0.31
CA LYS A 51 8.27 52.52 0.35
C LYS A 51 7.51 52.38 -0.97
N GLY A 52 7.10 51.16 -1.32
CA GLY A 52 6.15 50.95 -2.40
C GLY A 52 5.36 49.64 -2.31
N TRP A 53 4.06 49.75 -2.54
CA TRP A 53 3.07 48.67 -2.65
C TRP A 53 2.10 49.06 -3.76
N GLY A 54 1.45 48.11 -4.45
CA GLY A 54 0.65 48.44 -5.65
C GLY A 54 1.37 49.38 -6.63
N ASP A 55 0.65 50.40 -7.12
CA ASP A 55 1.18 51.60 -7.80
C ASP A 55 1.63 52.71 -6.81
N HIS A 56 1.22 52.64 -5.54
CA HIS A 56 1.57 53.59 -4.47
C HIS A 56 3.07 53.63 -4.13
N ARG A 57 3.60 54.85 -3.95
CA ARG A 57 4.97 55.13 -3.53
C ARG A 57 5.01 56.17 -2.42
N ILE A 58 6.00 56.07 -1.54
CA ILE A 58 6.39 57.12 -0.59
C ILE A 58 7.90 57.33 -0.76
N THR A 59 8.33 58.58 -0.93
CA THR A 59 9.74 58.99 -1.04
C THR A 59 10.46 58.96 0.31
N PHE A 60 11.79 59.09 0.28
CA PHE A 60 12.64 59.16 1.47
C PHE A 60 12.20 60.22 2.48
N ASP A 61 11.76 61.38 1.99
CA ASP A 61 11.29 62.52 2.78
C ASP A 61 9.76 62.51 3.02
N GLY A 62 9.04 61.50 2.53
CA GLY A 62 7.66 61.18 2.89
C GLY A 62 6.57 61.66 1.93
N LEU A 63 6.93 62.20 0.77
CA LEU A 63 5.96 62.58 -0.26
C LEU A 63 5.31 61.32 -0.85
N TYR A 64 3.99 61.33 -0.95
CA TYR A 64 3.21 60.25 -1.54
C TYR A 64 2.83 60.55 -2.99
N TYR A 65 2.97 59.55 -3.86
CA TYR A 65 2.46 59.60 -5.23
C TYR A 65 2.07 58.19 -5.72
N GLY A 66 1.27 58.13 -6.80
CA GLY A 66 0.93 56.89 -7.50
C GLY A 66 1.68 56.78 -8.83
N TYR A 67 2.20 55.59 -9.15
CA TYR A 67 2.93 55.33 -10.39
C TYR A 67 2.92 53.85 -10.82
N GLN A 68 2.51 53.58 -12.06
CA GLN A 68 2.23 52.23 -12.59
C GLN A 68 3.15 51.80 -13.76
N GLY A 69 4.43 52.16 -13.72
CA GLY A 69 5.39 51.81 -14.78
C GLY A 69 5.71 50.31 -14.88
N ASN A 70 5.71 49.77 -16.11
CA ASN A 70 5.75 48.34 -16.41
C ASN A 70 7.11 47.76 -16.86
N CYS A 71 8.20 48.45 -16.52
CA CYS A 71 9.59 48.11 -16.89
C CYS A 71 10.56 48.24 -15.70
N SER A 72 11.88 48.21 -15.94
CA SER A 72 12.88 48.48 -14.90
C SER A 72 13.14 49.98 -14.68
N TYR A 73 13.09 50.45 -13.42
CA TYR A 73 13.31 51.86 -13.04
C TYR A 73 14.22 52.01 -11.83
N TYR A 74 15.04 53.06 -11.79
CA TYR A 74 15.85 53.40 -10.62
C TYR A 74 15.00 53.90 -9.45
N LEU A 75 15.04 53.17 -8.34
CA LEU A 75 14.50 53.60 -7.05
C LEU A 75 15.40 54.68 -6.46
N MET A 76 16.70 54.41 -6.37
CA MET A 76 17.70 55.41 -5.99
C MET A 76 19.07 55.16 -6.65
N LYS A 77 19.84 56.23 -6.77
CA LYS A 77 21.28 56.28 -7.02
C LYS A 77 21.91 57.26 -6.05
N GLU A 78 23.21 57.09 -5.80
CA GLU A 78 24.04 58.18 -5.28
C GLU A 78 24.29 59.26 -6.34
N ILE A 79 24.08 60.54 -6.01
CA ILE A 79 24.39 61.69 -6.88
C ILE A 79 25.91 61.81 -7.09
N SER A 80 26.67 61.59 -6.01
CA SER A 80 28.11 61.40 -6.03
C SER A 80 28.42 60.01 -5.45
N PRO A 81 28.96 59.06 -6.22
CA PRO A 81 29.19 57.69 -5.76
C PRO A 81 30.34 57.64 -4.74
N MET A 82 29.98 57.75 -3.47
CA MET A 82 30.86 57.58 -2.31
C MET A 82 30.86 56.13 -1.82
N HIS A 83 29.78 55.39 -2.06
CA HIS A 83 29.60 54.01 -1.58
C HIS A 83 29.24 53.00 -2.69
N ASP A 84 29.22 53.44 -3.97
CA ASP A 84 28.83 52.63 -5.13
C ASP A 84 27.47 51.92 -4.97
N LEU A 85 26.49 52.60 -4.35
CA LEU A 85 25.13 52.10 -4.13
C LEU A 85 24.15 52.63 -5.18
N GLU A 86 23.45 51.72 -5.84
CA GLU A 86 22.22 52.02 -6.59
C GLU A 86 21.19 50.91 -6.39
N MET A 87 19.91 51.26 -6.48
CA MET A 87 18.81 50.31 -6.40
C MET A 87 17.81 50.57 -7.52
N TYR A 88 17.38 49.50 -8.19
CA TYR A 88 16.33 49.57 -9.21
C TYR A 88 15.31 48.46 -9.03
N ILE A 89 14.10 48.70 -9.52
CA ILE A 89 12.98 47.80 -9.43
C ILE A 89 12.60 47.30 -10.81
N ASP A 90 12.53 45.99 -10.99
CA ASP A 90 12.08 45.35 -12.22
C ASP A 90 10.58 45.04 -12.10
N ASN A 91 9.76 45.81 -12.82
CA ASN A 91 8.33 45.57 -12.94
C ASN A 91 8.03 44.87 -14.28
N ASN A 92 6.97 44.08 -14.30
CA ASN A 92 6.44 43.47 -15.53
C ASN A 92 4.92 43.69 -15.64
N ARG A 93 4.34 43.32 -16.78
CA ARG A 93 2.88 43.17 -16.93
C ARG A 93 2.49 41.80 -16.40
N CYS A 94 1.70 41.75 -15.33
CA CYS A 94 1.28 40.50 -14.69
C CYS A 94 -0.16 40.08 -15.07
N ASP A 95 -1.02 41.04 -15.39
CA ASP A 95 -2.33 40.80 -16.00
C ASP A 95 -2.41 41.48 -17.38
N PRO A 96 -2.21 40.74 -18.49
CA PRO A 96 -2.28 41.30 -19.84
C PRO A 96 -3.72 41.65 -20.27
N THR A 97 -4.75 41.32 -19.47
CA THR A 97 -6.15 41.65 -19.75
C THR A 97 -6.61 42.95 -19.07
N ARG A 98 -5.87 43.42 -18.05
CA ARG A 98 -6.18 44.64 -17.28
C ARG A 98 -5.13 45.74 -17.37
N ASP A 99 -4.03 45.48 -18.09
CA ASP A 99 -2.82 46.32 -18.13
C ASP A 99 -2.28 46.70 -16.73
N VAL A 100 -2.30 45.71 -15.82
CA VAL A 100 -1.76 45.89 -14.46
C VAL A 100 -0.30 45.46 -14.45
N SER A 101 0.55 46.35 -13.92
CA SER A 101 1.94 46.03 -13.64
C SER A 101 2.13 45.48 -12.24
N CYS A 102 2.97 44.45 -12.10
CA CYS A 102 3.44 43.95 -10.81
C CYS A 102 4.95 44.14 -10.71
N ARG A 103 5.44 44.35 -9.48
CA ARG A 103 6.86 44.17 -9.16
C ARG A 103 7.23 42.70 -9.34
N ARG A 104 8.37 42.44 -9.97
CA ARG A 104 8.97 41.10 -10.07
C ARG A 104 10.16 40.96 -9.14
N SER A 105 11.09 41.92 -9.20
CA SER A 105 12.31 41.91 -8.37
C SER A 105 12.79 43.32 -8.02
N LEU A 106 13.52 43.42 -6.91
CA LEU A 106 14.27 44.61 -6.50
C LEU A 106 15.76 44.24 -6.51
N ILE A 107 16.56 45.01 -7.23
CA ILE A 107 18.00 44.79 -7.39
C ILE A 107 18.73 45.87 -6.59
N VAL A 108 19.66 45.42 -5.74
CA VAL A 108 20.59 46.24 -4.96
C VAL A 108 22.00 46.00 -5.51
N ASN A 109 22.58 47.01 -6.14
CA ASN A 109 23.98 47.02 -6.56
C ASN A 109 24.80 47.76 -5.50
N TYR A 110 25.82 47.11 -4.94
CA TYR A 110 26.74 47.68 -3.97
C TYR A 110 28.18 47.33 -4.35
N GLY A 111 28.90 48.30 -4.92
CA GLY A 111 30.26 48.14 -5.43
C GLY A 111 30.35 47.09 -6.55
N LYS A 112 30.78 45.87 -6.21
CA LYS A 112 30.89 44.72 -7.13
C LYS A 112 29.87 43.62 -6.89
N GLN A 113 28.91 43.83 -5.99
CA GLN A 113 27.86 42.87 -5.67
C GLN A 113 26.53 43.36 -6.26
N SER A 114 25.92 42.57 -7.14
CA SER A 114 24.52 42.77 -7.56
C SER A 114 23.66 41.70 -6.90
N ILE A 115 22.79 42.10 -5.99
CA ILE A 115 21.86 41.22 -5.26
C ILE A 115 20.44 41.51 -5.73
N LYS A 116 19.76 40.48 -6.22
CA LYS A 116 18.41 40.54 -6.79
C LYS A 116 17.46 39.77 -5.89
N LEU A 117 16.55 40.48 -5.23
CA LEU A 117 15.46 39.93 -4.42
C LEU A 117 14.25 39.76 -5.35
N THR A 118 13.72 38.55 -5.52
CA THR A 118 12.66 38.25 -6.50
C THR A 118 11.52 37.43 -5.91
N ILE A 119 10.32 37.67 -6.43
CA ILE A 119 9.19 36.73 -6.29
C ILE A 119 9.25 35.79 -7.49
N PHE A 120 9.26 34.49 -7.25
CA PHE A 120 9.24 33.46 -8.29
C PHE A 120 7.99 32.60 -8.14
N ASN A 121 7.43 32.08 -9.24
CA ASN A 121 6.15 31.37 -9.21
C ASN A 121 6.06 30.34 -10.33
N LEU A 122 6.60 29.14 -10.09
CA LEU A 122 6.52 27.99 -11.00
C LEU A 122 5.26 27.15 -10.81
N THR A 123 4.64 27.20 -9.63
CA THR A 123 3.68 26.19 -9.14
C THR A 123 2.30 26.76 -8.82
N GLY A 124 2.10 28.07 -9.02
CA GLY A 124 0.93 28.81 -8.53
C GLY A 124 1.12 29.41 -7.13
N GLN A 125 2.15 28.99 -6.39
CA GLN A 125 2.57 29.63 -5.14
C GLN A 125 3.74 30.59 -5.40
N PRO A 126 3.69 31.85 -4.92
CA PRO A 126 4.81 32.78 -4.97
C PRO A 126 5.83 32.43 -3.88
N GLU A 127 7.02 32.03 -4.30
CA GLU A 127 8.19 31.78 -3.45
C GLU A 127 9.14 32.98 -3.50
N LEU A 128 9.92 33.18 -2.43
CA LEU A 128 10.81 34.32 -2.27
C LEU A 128 12.26 33.85 -2.41
N GLU A 129 12.94 34.30 -3.47
CA GLU A 129 14.30 33.91 -3.81
C GLU A 129 15.23 35.12 -3.87
N ALA A 130 16.49 34.90 -3.54
CA ALA A 130 17.55 35.87 -3.73
C ALA A 130 18.60 35.32 -4.70
N TYR A 131 19.17 36.20 -5.53
CA TYR A 131 20.20 35.87 -6.51
C TYR A 131 21.38 36.84 -6.35
N LYS A 132 22.61 36.35 -6.54
CA LYS A 132 23.81 37.18 -6.72
C LYS A 132 24.33 36.98 -8.13
N ASN A 133 24.39 38.04 -8.94
CA ASN A 133 24.85 37.98 -10.34
C ASN A 133 24.16 36.84 -11.14
N GLU A 134 22.82 36.73 -11.02
CA GLU A 134 21.96 35.67 -11.58
C GLU A 134 22.23 34.22 -11.09
N VAL A 135 23.08 34.01 -10.07
CA VAL A 135 23.20 32.72 -9.35
C VAL A 135 22.29 32.73 -8.12
N ASN A 136 21.43 31.72 -7.98
CA ASN A 136 20.50 31.57 -6.84
C ASN A 136 21.29 31.42 -5.51
N LEU A 137 20.85 32.11 -4.47
CA LEU A 137 21.47 32.12 -3.14
C LEU A 137 20.72 31.20 -2.18
N ARG A 138 21.43 30.23 -1.60
CA ARG A 138 20.97 29.55 -0.39
C ARG A 138 20.90 30.58 0.74
N LEU A 139 19.70 30.79 1.28
CA LEU A 139 19.48 31.68 2.42
C LEU A 139 19.63 30.91 3.75
N PRO A 140 20.13 31.55 4.81
CA PRO A 140 20.62 32.93 4.86
C PRO A 140 22.00 33.09 4.21
N PHE A 141 22.19 34.19 3.50
CA PHE A 141 23.41 34.54 2.78
C PHE A 141 24.18 35.66 3.51
N TRP A 142 25.50 35.55 3.52
CA TRP A 142 26.41 36.56 4.08
C TRP A 142 27.70 36.63 3.25
N GLU A 143 27.98 37.79 2.64
CA GLU A 143 29.26 38.01 1.95
C GLU A 143 29.67 39.49 1.89
N GLN A 144 30.96 39.77 2.15
CA GLN A 144 31.61 41.07 1.91
C GLN A 144 30.92 42.30 2.53
N GLY A 145 30.12 42.13 3.59
CA GLY A 145 29.39 43.22 4.26
C GLY A 145 27.88 43.24 4.01
N VAL A 146 27.36 42.36 3.14
CA VAL A 146 25.94 42.26 2.79
C VAL A 146 25.35 40.95 3.34
N LYS A 147 24.27 41.05 4.12
CA LYS A 147 23.50 39.92 4.63
C LYS A 147 22.13 39.88 3.96
N VAL A 148 21.61 38.67 3.67
CA VAL A 148 20.25 38.46 3.13
C VAL A 148 19.59 37.29 3.84
N MET A 149 18.37 37.48 4.33
CA MET A 149 17.58 36.45 5.02
C MET A 149 16.11 36.49 4.60
N SER A 150 15.34 35.46 4.96
CA SER A 150 13.90 35.36 4.70
C SER A 150 13.12 35.19 6.00
N SER A 151 12.03 35.94 6.15
CA SER A 151 11.06 35.75 7.23
C SER A 151 9.94 34.74 6.86
N GLY A 152 9.92 34.29 5.60
CA GLY A 152 8.79 33.60 4.97
C GLY A 152 7.69 34.54 4.44
N VAL A 153 7.76 35.84 4.73
CA VAL A 153 6.84 36.89 4.20
C VAL A 153 7.61 37.95 3.42
N ASP A 154 8.79 38.34 3.93
CA ASP A 154 9.75 39.26 3.31
C ASP A 154 11.11 38.58 3.11
N LEU A 155 11.85 39.03 2.09
CA LEU A 155 13.30 39.01 2.07
C LEU A 155 13.81 40.29 2.72
N ALA A 156 14.80 40.16 3.60
CA ALA A 156 15.46 41.27 4.27
C ALA A 156 16.95 41.27 3.94
N LEU A 157 17.46 42.39 3.43
CA LEU A 157 18.86 42.62 3.07
C LEU A 157 19.42 43.76 3.94
N GLU A 158 20.60 43.56 4.52
CA GLU A 158 21.32 44.61 5.25
C GLU A 158 22.77 44.78 4.76
N ILE A 159 23.18 46.02 4.49
CA ILE A 159 24.56 46.40 4.23
C ILE A 159 25.16 46.96 5.52
N LEU A 160 25.71 46.08 6.37
CA LEU A 160 26.00 46.38 7.79
C LEU A 160 26.89 47.62 7.98
N ARG A 161 27.87 47.82 7.09
CA ARG A 161 28.82 48.94 7.15
C ARG A 161 28.16 50.31 7.01
N LEU A 162 26.98 50.35 6.37
CA LEU A 162 26.22 51.57 6.08
C LEU A 162 24.86 51.57 6.78
N ARG A 163 24.53 50.51 7.55
CA ARG A 163 23.21 50.26 8.18
C ARG A 163 22.01 50.42 7.21
N VAL A 164 22.24 50.20 5.92
CA VAL A 164 21.18 50.21 4.89
C VAL A 164 20.36 48.95 5.02
N VAL A 165 19.04 49.09 5.19
CA VAL A 165 18.10 47.96 5.28
C VAL A 165 17.11 48.03 4.13
N VAL A 166 17.00 46.95 3.37
CA VAL A 166 16.01 46.77 2.31
C VAL A 166 15.12 45.59 2.67
N THR A 167 13.80 45.78 2.69
CA THR A 167 12.83 44.68 2.72
C THR A 167 12.10 44.59 1.39
N PHE A 168 11.89 43.37 0.91
CA PHE A 168 11.18 43.08 -0.33
C PHE A 168 10.39 41.77 -0.19
N GLY A 169 9.07 41.87 -0.28
CA GLY A 169 8.16 40.75 -0.13
C GLY A 169 7.06 40.75 -1.18
N LYS A 170 6.12 39.80 -1.07
CA LYS A 170 5.00 39.63 -2.01
C LYS A 170 4.20 40.93 -2.21
N ASN A 171 4.04 41.70 -1.15
CA ASN A 171 3.06 42.77 -1.05
C ASN A 171 3.68 44.17 -1.25
N GLY A 172 4.96 44.36 -0.91
CA GLY A 172 5.65 45.64 -1.12
C GLY A 172 7.15 45.59 -0.85
N PHE A 173 7.76 46.77 -0.79
CA PHE A 173 9.16 46.95 -0.44
C PHE A 173 9.36 48.19 0.44
N SER A 174 10.49 48.24 1.15
CA SER A 174 10.98 49.42 1.86
C SER A 174 12.50 49.51 1.74
N VAL A 175 13.01 50.72 1.49
CA VAL A 175 14.45 51.04 1.47
C VAL A 175 14.71 52.07 2.56
N ASN A 176 15.55 51.72 3.54
CA ASN A 176 15.93 52.56 4.66
C ASN A 176 17.41 52.94 4.55
N LEU A 177 17.70 54.24 4.45
CA LEU A 177 19.04 54.81 4.29
C LEU A 177 19.36 55.74 5.46
N PRO A 178 20.44 55.52 6.22
CA PRO A 178 20.82 56.44 7.29
C PRO A 178 21.32 57.77 6.75
N TYR A 179 20.86 58.88 7.33
CA TYR A 179 21.14 60.22 6.82
C TYR A 179 22.64 60.51 6.77
N LYS A 180 23.39 60.13 7.82
CA LYS A 180 24.86 60.16 7.91
C LYS A 180 25.66 59.69 6.68
N TYR A 181 25.10 58.81 5.85
CA TYR A 181 25.77 58.28 4.65
C TYR A 181 25.16 58.76 3.32
N PHE A 182 23.89 59.17 3.32
CA PHE A 182 23.12 59.43 2.09
C PHE A 182 22.41 60.80 2.06
N GLY A 183 22.49 61.58 3.14
CA GLY A 183 21.88 62.89 3.28
C GLY A 183 22.32 63.86 2.20
N GLY A 184 21.38 64.36 1.41
CA GLY A 184 21.63 65.22 0.24
C GLY A 184 22.34 64.53 -0.93
N ASN A 185 22.51 63.20 -0.92
CA ASN A 185 23.25 62.45 -1.93
C ASN A 185 22.38 61.42 -2.70
N THR A 186 21.05 61.50 -2.66
CA THR A 186 20.17 60.55 -3.39
C THR A 186 19.34 61.20 -4.48
N GLU A 187 19.22 60.52 -5.62
CA GLU A 187 18.29 60.82 -6.71
C GLU A 187 17.58 59.53 -7.20
N GLY A 188 16.37 59.63 -7.74
CA GLY A 188 15.59 58.48 -8.23
C GLY A 188 14.09 58.59 -7.94
N GLN A 189 13.32 57.52 -8.21
CA GLN A 189 11.90 57.46 -7.84
C GLN A 189 11.63 57.65 -6.34
N CYS A 190 12.58 57.28 -5.49
CA CYS A 190 12.51 57.49 -4.04
C CYS A 190 12.78 58.95 -3.61
N GLY A 191 13.07 59.87 -4.53
CA GLY A 191 13.28 61.28 -4.24
C GLY A 191 14.62 61.60 -3.58
N THR A 192 14.68 62.70 -2.85
CA THR A 192 15.91 63.16 -2.17
C THR A 192 15.88 62.76 -0.69
N CYS A 193 17.06 62.69 -0.08
CA CYS A 193 17.23 62.44 1.36
C CYS A 193 17.64 63.76 2.03
N THR A 194 16.75 64.77 2.06
CA THR A 194 17.07 66.13 2.53
C THR A 194 16.16 66.64 3.65
N ASN A 195 15.16 65.85 4.06
CA ASN A 195 14.05 66.23 4.92
C ASN A 195 13.17 67.36 4.31
N ASN A 196 12.97 67.36 2.98
CA ASN A 196 12.18 68.34 2.23
C ASN A 196 11.41 67.75 1.03
N GLN A 197 10.13 67.39 1.25
CA GLN A 197 9.18 66.88 0.25
C GLN A 197 8.95 67.75 -1.01
N LYS A 198 9.62 68.90 -1.16
CA LYS A 198 9.44 69.82 -2.30
C LYS A 198 10.45 69.62 -3.43
N ASP A 199 11.56 68.92 -3.20
CA ASP A 199 12.56 68.62 -4.24
C ASP A 199 12.57 67.12 -4.65
N ASP A 200 11.79 66.29 -3.96
CA ASP A 200 11.55 64.87 -4.26
C ASP A 200 11.22 64.57 -5.74
N CYS A 201 10.44 65.42 -6.42
CA CYS A 201 10.04 65.21 -7.83
C CYS A 201 11.12 65.66 -8.84
N GLY A 202 12.39 65.32 -8.59
CA GLY A 202 13.54 65.68 -9.42
C GLY A 202 13.71 64.81 -10.68
N LEU A 203 13.84 65.45 -11.85
CA LEU A 203 14.20 64.79 -13.12
C LEU A 203 15.70 64.50 -13.19
N GLN A 204 16.08 63.47 -13.98
CA GLN A 204 17.46 63.25 -14.42
C GLN A 204 18.04 64.54 -15.03
N GLY A 205 19.09 65.09 -14.41
CA GLY A 205 19.70 66.37 -14.82
C GLY A 205 19.24 67.60 -14.03
N GLY A 206 18.52 67.44 -12.92
CA GLY A 206 18.46 68.47 -11.86
C GLY A 206 17.46 69.63 -12.09
N LYS A 207 16.42 69.42 -12.88
CA LYS A 207 15.21 70.28 -12.86
C LYS A 207 14.07 69.53 -12.19
N GLY A 208 13.44 70.15 -11.19
CA GLY A 208 12.22 69.62 -10.59
C GLY A 208 11.02 69.75 -11.52
N GLU A 209 10.08 68.82 -11.41
CA GLU A 209 8.83 68.75 -12.16
C GLU A 209 7.63 68.91 -11.22
N GLU A 210 6.49 69.42 -11.69
CA GLU A 210 5.29 69.58 -10.83
C GLU A 210 4.62 68.23 -10.48
N SER A 211 4.99 67.14 -11.16
CA SER A 211 4.41 65.80 -10.98
C SER A 211 5.46 64.72 -10.77
N CYS A 212 5.47 64.12 -9.58
CA CYS A 212 6.29 62.95 -9.26
C CYS A 212 5.98 61.72 -10.15
N ALA A 213 4.81 61.64 -10.79
CA ALA A 213 4.50 60.56 -11.73
C ALA A 213 5.24 60.74 -13.08
N LEU A 214 5.37 61.98 -13.56
CA LEU A 214 6.20 62.30 -14.74
C LEU A 214 7.69 62.15 -14.43
N MET A 215 8.12 62.54 -13.23
CA MET A 215 9.45 62.24 -12.72
C MET A 215 9.73 60.73 -12.76
N ALA A 216 8.80 59.91 -12.29
CA ALA A 216 9.02 58.47 -12.19
C ALA A 216 9.19 57.77 -13.54
N ASP A 217 8.48 58.19 -14.59
CA ASP A 217 8.73 57.74 -15.97
C ASP A 217 10.14 58.11 -16.48
N SER A 218 10.74 59.22 -16.01
CA SER A 218 12.09 59.64 -16.44
C SER A 218 13.22 58.76 -15.90
N TRP A 219 12.99 58.03 -14.79
CA TRP A 219 13.99 57.16 -14.13
C TRP A 219 14.08 55.74 -14.72
N LEU A 220 13.65 55.56 -15.98
CA LEU A 220 13.75 54.30 -16.73
C LEU A 220 15.21 53.84 -16.90
N LEU A 221 15.46 52.55 -16.67
CA LEU A 221 16.79 51.94 -16.78
C LEU A 221 17.32 52.01 -18.22
N GLU A 222 18.65 52.19 -18.40
CA GLU A 222 19.27 52.33 -19.72
C GLU A 222 19.04 51.12 -20.65
N SER A 223 18.95 49.91 -20.09
CA SER A 223 18.60 48.68 -20.84
C SER A 223 17.18 48.68 -21.40
N ASP A 224 16.31 49.54 -20.85
CA ASP A 224 14.87 49.51 -21.06
C ASP A 224 14.40 50.63 -22.00
N LYS A 225 15.20 51.69 -22.19
CA LYS A 225 14.91 52.81 -23.10
C LYS A 225 14.64 52.40 -24.56
N ASN A 226 15.12 51.22 -24.99
CA ASN A 226 14.89 50.67 -26.33
C ASN A 226 13.76 49.61 -26.40
N LYS A 227 13.13 49.25 -25.27
CA LYS A 227 12.02 48.28 -25.25
C LYS A 227 10.72 48.97 -25.67
N ILE A 228 10.13 48.53 -26.78
CA ILE A 228 8.87 49.08 -27.35
C ILE A 228 7.67 48.96 -26.36
N GLU A 229 7.77 48.04 -25.40
CA GLU A 229 6.80 47.80 -24.33
C GLU A 229 6.90 48.78 -23.15
N CYS A 230 7.97 49.58 -23.08
CA CYS A 230 8.14 50.64 -22.09
C CYS A 230 7.60 51.95 -22.67
N LYS A 231 6.39 52.31 -22.28
CA LYS A 231 5.76 53.60 -22.60
C LYS A 231 5.60 54.42 -21.32
N PRO A 232 5.61 55.77 -21.40
CA PRO A 232 5.22 56.60 -20.26
C PRO A 232 3.85 56.18 -19.75
N SER A 233 3.72 56.07 -18.43
CA SER A 233 2.52 55.56 -17.76
C SER A 233 1.41 56.60 -17.69
N VAL A 234 1.76 57.89 -17.86
CA VAL A 234 0.85 59.03 -17.70
C VAL A 234 0.94 59.94 -18.93
N PRO A 235 -0.16 60.15 -19.68
CA PRO A 235 -0.27 61.23 -20.65
C PRO A 235 -0.15 62.60 -19.94
N PRO A 236 0.67 63.55 -20.43
CA PRO A 236 0.83 64.85 -19.76
C PRO A 236 -0.50 65.62 -19.66
N GLY A 237 -0.98 65.81 -18.43
CA GLY A 237 -2.09 66.72 -18.12
C GLY A 237 -3.45 66.09 -17.79
N GLU A 238 -3.61 64.75 -17.83
CA GLU A 238 -4.84 64.12 -17.29
C GLU A 238 -4.71 63.91 -15.76
N PRO A 239 -5.64 64.44 -14.94
CA PRO A 239 -5.75 64.05 -13.54
C PRO A 239 -6.12 62.57 -13.42
N LEU A 240 -5.64 61.89 -12.37
CA LEU A 240 -6.30 60.64 -11.99
C LEU A 240 -7.77 60.95 -11.69
N PRO A 241 -8.74 60.21 -12.26
CA PRO A 241 -10.16 60.54 -12.10
C PRO A 241 -10.52 60.51 -10.62
N GLU A 242 -11.23 61.56 -10.15
CA GLU A 242 -11.71 61.61 -8.78
C GLU A 242 -12.50 60.34 -8.47
N PRO A 243 -12.22 59.66 -7.34
CA PRO A 243 -12.88 58.40 -7.03
C PRO A 243 -14.39 58.64 -6.87
N THR A 244 -15.18 57.99 -7.72
CA THR A 244 -16.64 57.93 -7.60
C THR A 244 -17.00 57.54 -6.16
N PRO A 245 -18.00 58.17 -5.51
CA PRO A 245 -18.37 57.85 -4.12
C PRO A 245 -18.57 56.34 -3.92
N CYS A 246 -17.60 55.74 -3.24
CA CYS A 246 -17.40 54.31 -3.15
C CYS A 246 -17.04 53.99 -1.69
N ASN A 247 -17.72 53.00 -1.12
CA ASN A 247 -17.43 52.57 0.24
C ASN A 247 -16.10 51.80 0.22
N SER A 248 -15.21 52.15 1.15
CA SER A 248 -14.01 51.37 1.47
C SER A 248 -14.37 49.92 1.81
N SER A 249 -13.45 48.99 1.57
CA SER A 249 -13.60 47.65 2.11
C SER A 249 -13.34 47.66 3.62
N SER A 250 -13.90 46.67 4.31
CA SER A 250 -13.59 46.42 5.72
C SER A 250 -12.11 46.08 5.98
N ILE A 251 -11.33 45.73 4.95
CA ILE A 251 -9.87 45.60 5.05
C ILE A 251 -9.22 46.98 5.20
N CYS A 252 -9.63 47.96 4.38
CA CYS A 252 -9.11 49.32 4.48
C CYS A 252 -9.56 50.03 5.76
N ASP A 253 -10.78 49.78 6.22
CA ASP A 253 -11.32 50.33 7.46
C ASP A 253 -10.52 49.91 8.71
N LEU A 254 -9.80 48.77 8.67
CA LEU A 254 -8.92 48.36 9.76
C LEU A 254 -7.85 49.42 10.08
N LEU A 255 -7.33 50.14 9.07
CA LEU A 255 -6.38 51.25 9.26
C LEU A 255 -6.95 52.35 10.17
N LEU A 256 -8.26 52.58 10.11
CA LEU A 256 -8.98 53.59 10.89
C LEU A 256 -9.66 53.01 12.16
N SER A 257 -9.52 51.71 12.41
CA SER A 257 -10.10 51.01 13.55
C SER A 257 -9.28 51.12 14.85
N SER A 258 -9.79 50.53 15.93
CA SER A 258 -9.07 50.38 17.21
C SER A 258 -7.75 49.63 17.08
N VAL A 259 -7.62 48.69 16.12
CA VAL A 259 -6.44 47.84 15.90
C VAL A 259 -5.16 48.66 15.71
N PHE A 260 -5.25 49.80 15.03
CA PHE A 260 -4.12 50.70 14.78
C PHE A 260 -4.19 52.03 15.55
N ALA A 261 -5.11 52.16 16.52
CA ALA A 261 -5.35 53.44 17.21
C ALA A 261 -4.14 53.98 18.00
N GLN A 262 -3.26 53.10 18.49
CA GLN A 262 -2.01 53.52 19.16
C GLN A 262 -0.95 54.01 18.16
N CYS A 263 -0.78 53.33 17.02
CA CYS A 263 0.18 53.71 15.99
C CYS A 263 -0.20 55.02 15.28
N ARG A 264 -1.51 55.25 15.06
CA ARG A 264 -2.03 56.50 14.48
C ARG A 264 -1.73 57.78 15.27
N GLN A 265 -1.29 57.67 16.52
CA GLN A 265 -0.82 58.82 17.31
C GLN A 265 0.58 59.30 16.88
N TRP A 266 1.32 58.49 16.13
CA TRP A 266 2.72 58.71 15.76
C TRP A 266 2.94 58.69 14.24
N ILE A 267 2.26 57.78 13.52
CA ILE A 267 2.35 57.64 12.06
C ILE A 267 0.94 57.76 11.48
N SER A 268 0.67 58.81 10.69
CA SER A 268 -0.66 58.97 10.09
C SER A 268 -1.02 57.80 9.16
N ALA A 269 -2.26 57.32 9.30
CA ALA A 269 -2.83 56.33 8.41
C ALA A 269 -3.42 56.94 7.13
N ASP A 270 -3.54 58.27 7.01
CA ASP A 270 -4.37 58.92 5.98
C ASP A 270 -3.94 58.57 4.55
N THR A 271 -2.63 58.56 4.30
CA THR A 271 -2.03 58.19 3.02
C THR A 271 -2.32 56.73 2.66
N PHE A 272 -2.11 55.83 3.61
CA PHE A 272 -2.34 54.40 3.46
C PHE A 272 -3.83 54.10 3.25
N TYR A 273 -4.71 54.76 4.01
CA TYR A 273 -6.16 54.61 3.87
C TYR A 273 -6.66 55.11 2.51
N LYS A 274 -6.16 56.28 2.03
CA LYS A 274 -6.49 56.80 0.70
C LYS A 274 -6.06 55.84 -0.42
N GLY A 275 -4.85 55.28 -0.33
CA GLY A 275 -4.37 54.26 -1.27
C GLY A 275 -5.25 53.01 -1.26
N CYS A 276 -5.44 52.39 -0.08
CA CYS A 276 -6.27 51.20 0.07
C CYS A 276 -7.71 51.40 -0.44
N ALA A 277 -8.33 52.54 -0.12
CA ALA A 277 -9.68 52.87 -0.60
C ALA A 277 -9.72 53.03 -2.13
N TYR A 278 -8.73 53.70 -2.72
CA TYR A 278 -8.58 53.85 -4.17
C TYR A 278 -8.43 52.50 -4.88
N ASP A 279 -7.53 51.65 -4.38
CA ASP A 279 -7.35 50.26 -4.81
C ASP A 279 -8.67 49.49 -4.70
N SER A 280 -9.32 49.54 -3.54
CA SER A 280 -10.57 48.82 -3.26
C SER A 280 -11.68 49.15 -4.25
N CYS A 281 -11.71 50.36 -4.82
CA CYS A 281 -12.72 50.81 -5.77
C CYS A 281 -12.36 50.53 -7.23
N ARG A 282 -11.08 50.46 -7.61
CA ARG A 282 -10.63 50.13 -8.99
C ARG A 282 -10.34 48.65 -9.20
N ILE A 283 -9.80 48.00 -8.18
CA ILE A 283 -9.32 46.61 -8.19
C ILE A 283 -9.83 45.93 -6.92
N HIS A 284 -10.94 45.19 -7.02
CA HIS A 284 -11.50 44.36 -5.94
C HIS A 284 -10.63 43.12 -5.63
N SER A 285 -9.32 43.31 -5.46
CA SER A 285 -8.34 42.27 -5.10
C SER A 285 -7.93 42.45 -3.64
N GLN A 286 -8.30 41.48 -2.81
CA GLN A 286 -7.96 41.45 -1.38
C GLN A 286 -6.44 41.56 -1.16
N ALA A 287 -5.62 40.94 -2.02
CA ALA A 287 -4.16 40.96 -1.89
C ALA A 287 -3.56 42.38 -1.90
N VAL A 288 -4.11 43.31 -2.69
CA VAL A 288 -3.61 44.69 -2.76
C VAL A 288 -4.00 45.48 -1.50
N GLN A 289 -5.19 45.22 -0.97
CA GLN A 289 -5.67 45.83 0.29
C GLN A 289 -4.87 45.31 1.50
N CYS A 290 -4.60 44.00 1.53
CA CYS A 290 -3.70 43.38 2.52
C CYS A 290 -2.28 43.97 2.45
N ALA A 291 -1.78 44.29 1.25
CA ALA A 291 -0.45 44.89 1.08
C ALA A 291 -0.34 46.28 1.73
N THR A 292 -1.41 47.07 1.67
CA THR A 292 -1.43 48.39 2.33
C THR A 292 -1.42 48.27 3.85
N LEU A 293 -2.16 47.29 4.42
CA LEU A 293 -2.10 46.98 5.85
C LEU A 293 -0.71 46.52 6.28
N GLU A 294 -0.05 45.69 5.48
CA GLU A 294 1.28 45.14 5.77
C GLU A 294 2.35 46.23 5.84
N ILE A 295 2.39 47.15 4.86
CA ILE A 295 3.35 48.27 4.87
C ILE A 295 3.09 49.24 6.03
N TYR A 296 1.82 49.47 6.40
CA TYR A 296 1.50 50.31 7.56
C TYR A 296 1.85 49.60 8.89
N ALA A 297 1.59 48.29 9.01
CA ALA A 297 1.99 47.49 10.16
C ALA A 297 3.52 47.42 10.32
N ALA A 298 4.26 47.31 9.21
CA ALA A 298 5.72 47.37 9.21
C ALA A 298 6.25 48.75 9.64
N ALA A 299 5.54 49.85 9.30
CA ALA A 299 5.85 51.18 9.80
C ALA A 299 5.61 51.29 11.32
N CYS A 300 4.50 50.73 11.83
CA CYS A 300 4.22 50.64 13.26
C CYS A 300 5.26 49.79 14.00
N ALA A 301 5.68 48.65 13.44
CA ALA A 301 6.69 47.78 14.02
C ALA A 301 8.05 48.48 14.18
N LYS A 302 8.43 49.36 13.24
CA LYS A 302 9.66 50.17 13.31
C LYS A 302 9.69 51.19 14.46
N ILE A 303 8.53 51.55 15.03
CA ILE A 303 8.42 52.32 16.30
C ILE A 303 8.05 51.43 17.51
N GLY A 304 8.27 50.12 17.42
CA GLY A 304 8.03 49.14 18.49
C GLY A 304 6.58 48.68 18.63
N MET A 305 5.66 49.10 17.76
CA MET A 305 4.23 48.77 17.85
C MET A 305 3.88 47.54 17.00
N CYS A 306 4.09 46.36 17.60
CA CYS A 306 3.93 45.05 16.96
C CYS A 306 2.46 44.58 16.89
N ILE A 307 1.71 45.10 15.92
CA ILE A 307 0.25 44.89 15.79
C ILE A 307 -0.07 43.59 15.02
N ASN A 308 -0.78 42.65 15.65
CA ASN A 308 -1.22 41.39 15.01
C ASN A 308 -2.42 41.60 14.08
N TRP A 309 -2.24 42.38 13.01
CA TRP A 309 -3.30 42.81 12.11
C TRP A 309 -3.94 41.65 11.32
N ARG A 310 -3.18 40.64 10.90
CA ARG A 310 -3.69 39.48 10.17
C ARG A 310 -4.73 38.67 10.94
N SER A 311 -4.64 38.62 12.27
CA SER A 311 -5.65 37.97 13.11
C SER A 311 -7.03 38.63 13.08
N GLN A 312 -7.15 39.81 12.46
CA GLN A 312 -8.38 40.60 12.38
C GLN A 312 -9.12 40.43 11.05
N THR A 313 -8.59 39.64 10.10
CA THR A 313 -9.27 39.34 8.82
C THR A 313 -8.76 38.05 8.17
N ASP A 314 -9.67 37.11 7.93
CA ASP A 314 -9.38 35.84 7.23
C ASP A 314 -8.81 36.06 5.82
N GLN A 315 -9.10 37.23 5.22
CA GLN A 315 -8.73 37.57 3.83
C GLN A 315 -7.24 37.90 3.68
N CYS A 316 -6.52 38.14 4.78
CA CYS A 316 -5.09 38.44 4.80
C CYS A 316 -4.25 37.46 5.65
N ALA A 317 -4.81 36.29 5.99
CA ALA A 317 -4.17 35.30 6.85
C ALA A 317 -2.78 34.86 6.33
N SER A 318 -1.84 34.63 7.25
CA SER A 318 -0.51 34.08 6.94
C SER A 318 -0.45 32.60 7.30
N ASN A 319 -0.14 31.76 6.32
CA ASN A 319 -0.06 30.31 6.45
C ASN A 319 1.38 29.89 6.77
N CYS A 320 1.75 29.92 8.05
CA CYS A 320 3.04 29.39 8.49
C CYS A 320 3.09 27.85 8.42
N PRO A 321 4.28 27.24 8.17
CA PRO A 321 4.48 25.80 8.29
C PRO A 321 4.10 25.27 9.68
N SER A 322 3.69 24.00 9.77
CA SER A 322 3.05 23.37 10.95
C SER A 322 3.85 23.38 12.27
N ASN A 323 5.08 23.87 12.26
CA ASN A 323 6.00 23.97 13.41
C ASN A 323 6.50 25.41 13.67
N LYS A 324 6.05 26.41 12.90
CA LYS A 324 6.36 27.83 13.05
C LYS A 324 5.08 28.63 13.33
N ILE A 325 5.21 29.69 14.12
CA ILE A 325 4.12 30.61 14.44
C ILE A 325 4.27 31.93 13.70
N TYR A 326 3.15 32.51 13.28
CA TYR A 326 3.12 33.87 12.76
C TYR A 326 3.41 34.88 13.88
N ARG A 327 4.25 35.88 13.61
CA ARG A 327 4.42 37.05 14.49
C ARG A 327 4.46 38.34 13.65
N PRO A 328 3.80 39.43 14.10
CA PRO A 328 3.94 40.75 13.48
C PRO A 328 5.33 41.36 13.72
N CYS A 329 6.05 40.88 14.74
CA CYS A 329 7.47 41.16 14.97
C CYS A 329 8.18 39.90 15.44
N GLY A 330 9.15 39.43 14.67
CA GLY A 330 10.25 38.57 15.10
C GLY A 330 11.59 39.12 14.61
N PRO A 331 12.72 38.59 15.08
CA PRO A 331 14.04 39.05 14.65
C PRO A 331 14.27 38.69 13.17
N ALA A 332 14.78 39.62 12.36
CA ALA A 332 15.11 39.33 10.97
C ALA A 332 16.21 38.26 10.81
N ASP A 333 17.05 38.15 11.84
CA ASP A 333 18.06 37.11 12.04
C ASP A 333 17.54 36.11 13.08
N GLN A 334 16.97 34.98 12.63
CA GLN A 334 16.39 34.00 13.55
C GLN A 334 17.47 33.17 14.24
N PRO A 335 17.44 33.00 15.58
CA PRO A 335 18.45 32.23 16.30
C PRO A 335 18.42 30.74 15.90
N SER A 336 19.58 30.08 15.98
CA SER A 336 19.80 28.69 15.57
C SER A 336 20.73 27.90 16.51
N CYS A 337 21.03 26.63 16.21
CA CYS A 337 22.11 25.87 16.86
C CYS A 337 23.49 26.02 16.20
N GLU A 338 23.61 26.89 15.19
CA GLU A 338 24.85 27.19 14.45
C GLU A 338 25.32 28.64 14.65
N ASP A 339 24.71 29.38 15.57
CA ASP A 339 25.07 30.77 15.88
C ASP A 339 26.42 30.83 16.61
N SER A 340 27.34 31.62 16.07
CA SER A 340 28.58 32.01 16.74
C SER A 340 28.41 33.40 17.38
N PRO A 341 28.95 33.64 18.59
CA PRO A 341 28.99 35.00 19.17
C PRO A 341 29.73 36.05 18.33
N ASN A 342 30.49 35.61 17.33
CA ASN A 342 31.21 36.47 16.38
C ASN A 342 30.47 36.64 15.05
N ASP A 343 29.31 36.00 14.85
CA ASP A 343 28.51 36.20 13.64
C ASP A 343 27.86 37.59 13.66
N PRO A 344 27.90 38.34 12.55
CA PRO A 344 27.23 39.63 12.50
C PRO A 344 25.70 39.45 12.47
N THR A 345 25.02 40.10 13.41
CA THR A 345 23.57 40.03 13.58
C THR A 345 22.83 41.15 12.84
N MET A 346 21.61 40.89 12.35
CA MET A 346 20.72 41.95 11.85
C MET A 346 19.80 42.43 12.98
N ASN A 347 20.01 43.66 13.45
CA ASN A 347 19.42 44.18 14.69
C ASN A 347 18.08 44.90 14.46
N PHE A 348 17.20 44.31 13.65
CA PHE A 348 15.84 44.81 13.41
C PHE A 348 14.80 43.68 13.37
N THR A 349 13.54 44.06 13.56
CA THR A 349 12.39 43.15 13.50
C THR A 349 11.70 43.19 12.15
N THR A 350 11.16 42.05 11.73
CA THR A 350 10.32 41.88 10.53
C THR A 350 9.07 41.06 10.88
N GLU A 351 8.06 41.12 10.01
CA GLU A 351 6.89 40.26 10.08
C GLU A 351 7.20 38.91 9.43
N GLY A 352 6.63 37.80 9.92
CA GLY A 352 6.89 36.49 9.32
C GLY A 352 6.53 35.28 10.17
N CYS A 353 7.14 34.15 9.81
CA CYS A 353 6.98 32.85 10.45
C CYS A 353 8.25 32.45 11.23
N PHE A 354 8.11 32.33 12.55
CA PHE A 354 9.20 32.16 13.50
C PHE A 354 9.02 30.89 14.33
N CYS A 355 10.08 30.43 14.99
CA CYS A 355 9.92 29.38 15.99
C CYS A 355 9.06 29.84 17.19
N PRO A 356 8.35 28.90 17.86
CA PRO A 356 7.66 29.17 19.12
C PRO A 356 8.58 29.73 20.21
N GLU A 357 7.99 30.36 21.22
CA GLU A 357 8.74 30.89 22.36
C GLU A 357 9.52 29.78 23.09
N GLY A 358 10.79 30.05 23.43
CA GLY A 358 11.70 29.06 23.99
C GLY A 358 12.24 28.03 22.98
N MET A 359 11.99 28.21 21.68
CA MET A 359 12.55 27.39 20.60
C MET A 359 13.35 28.24 19.59
N LYS A 360 14.24 27.61 18.85
CA LYS A 360 15.11 28.21 17.83
C LYS A 360 15.33 27.26 16.65
N LEU A 361 15.93 27.71 15.55
CA LEU A 361 16.15 26.87 14.37
C LEU A 361 17.21 25.79 14.62
N PHE A 362 17.11 24.64 13.94
CA PHE A 362 18.13 23.58 14.00
C PHE A 362 19.42 24.04 13.30
N SER A 363 19.36 24.21 11.97
CA SER A 363 20.36 24.96 11.19
C SER A 363 19.77 26.29 10.74
N LYS A 364 20.62 27.26 10.39
CA LYS A 364 20.22 28.61 9.97
C LYS A 364 19.32 28.63 8.73
N ASP A 365 19.42 27.61 7.87
CA ASP A 365 18.58 27.41 6.68
C ASP A 365 17.45 26.38 6.87
N SER A 366 17.38 25.71 8.04
CA SER A 366 16.30 24.75 8.31
C SER A 366 14.96 25.44 8.54
N ASN A 367 13.88 24.70 8.25
CA ASN A 367 12.55 25.02 8.75
C ASN A 367 12.20 24.24 10.03
N ILE A 368 13.18 23.67 10.73
CA ILE A 368 12.96 22.82 11.91
C ILE A 368 13.23 23.64 13.18
N CYS A 369 12.22 23.76 14.04
CA CYS A 369 12.33 24.41 15.34
C CYS A 369 12.64 23.39 16.44
N VAL A 370 13.65 23.67 17.26
CA VAL A 370 14.14 22.85 18.36
C VAL A 370 14.22 23.65 19.66
N LYS A 371 14.04 22.99 20.79
CA LYS A 371 14.22 23.58 22.13
C LYS A 371 15.68 23.53 22.58
N SER A 372 16.29 22.36 22.39
CA SER A 372 17.68 22.05 22.70
C SER A 372 18.46 21.80 21.41
N CYS A 373 19.78 21.98 21.44
CA CYS A 373 20.63 21.60 20.32
C CYS A 373 20.99 20.11 20.37
N GLY A 374 21.32 19.55 19.21
CA GLY A 374 21.39 18.11 19.05
C GLY A 374 21.64 17.69 17.60
N CYS A 375 21.00 16.60 17.20
CA CYS A 375 21.07 16.01 15.85
C CYS A 375 19.67 15.95 15.22
N LEU A 376 19.59 15.64 13.93
CA LEU A 376 18.39 15.07 13.32
C LEU A 376 18.61 13.57 13.10
N ASP A 377 17.60 12.76 13.39
CA ASP A 377 17.58 11.33 13.05
C ASP A 377 17.23 11.10 11.56
N PRO A 378 17.34 9.86 11.03
CA PRO A 378 17.13 9.61 9.61
C PRO A 378 15.70 9.83 9.10
N ASP A 379 14.71 10.02 9.99
CA ASP A 379 13.34 10.43 9.62
C ASP A 379 13.14 11.95 9.75
N GLY A 380 14.17 12.71 10.16
CA GLY A 380 14.17 14.16 10.34
C GLY A 380 13.78 14.64 11.74
N THR A 381 13.67 13.74 12.72
CA THR A 381 13.27 14.09 14.09
C THR A 381 14.45 14.69 14.87
N PRO A 382 14.29 15.83 15.57
CA PRO A 382 15.29 16.32 16.50
C PRO A 382 15.58 15.33 17.64
N ARG A 383 16.87 15.16 17.97
CA ARG A 383 17.40 14.32 19.05
C ARG A 383 18.35 15.14 19.90
N GLU A 384 18.27 15.07 21.24
CA GLU A 384 19.18 15.81 22.11
C GLU A 384 20.60 15.17 22.11
N PHE A 385 21.64 15.96 22.39
CA PHE A 385 23.01 15.43 22.46
C PHE A 385 23.14 14.31 23.50
N ASN A 386 23.77 13.21 23.10
CA ASN A 386 23.90 11.96 23.82
C ASN A 386 22.59 11.19 24.05
N GLU A 387 21.46 11.58 23.43
CA GLU A 387 20.23 10.79 23.41
C GLU A 387 20.46 9.45 22.69
N THR A 388 20.18 8.33 23.36
CA THR A 388 20.21 6.98 22.79
C THR A 388 18.81 6.47 22.47
N PHE A 389 18.58 6.00 21.25
CA PHE A 389 17.28 5.51 20.78
C PHE A 389 17.44 4.30 19.85
N GLU A 390 16.38 3.51 19.70
CA GLU A 390 16.35 2.39 18.74
C GLU A 390 15.68 2.83 17.43
N TYR A 391 16.31 2.53 16.30
CA TYR A 391 15.80 2.83 14.97
C TYR A 391 16.09 1.68 14.01
N LYS A 392 15.04 1.07 13.44
CA LYS A 392 15.13 -0.02 12.44
C LYS A 392 16.16 -1.11 12.83
N CYS A 393 16.06 -1.60 14.07
CA CYS A 393 16.95 -2.62 14.66
C CYS A 393 18.42 -2.20 14.81
N GLN A 394 18.67 -0.91 14.97
CA GLN A 394 19.96 -0.33 15.33
C GLN A 394 19.82 0.50 16.61
N ASN A 395 20.80 0.38 17.50
CA ASN A 395 20.97 1.27 18.63
C ASN A 395 21.72 2.52 18.14
N CYS A 396 21.04 3.65 18.15
CA CYS A 396 21.54 4.93 17.67
C CYS A 396 21.81 5.87 18.84
N VAL A 397 22.80 6.76 18.68
CA VAL A 397 23.06 7.87 19.59
C VAL A 397 23.23 9.15 18.78
N CYS A 398 22.68 10.27 19.26
CA CYS A 398 23.07 11.58 18.77
C CYS A 398 24.43 11.96 19.37
N ASP A 399 25.49 11.91 18.58
CA ASP A 399 26.85 12.18 19.05
C ASP A 399 27.12 13.69 19.12
N GLU A 400 27.55 14.16 20.29
CA GLU A 400 27.82 15.58 20.55
C GLU A 400 29.05 16.12 19.82
N SER A 401 30.04 15.26 19.56
CA SER A 401 31.31 15.64 18.93
C SER A 401 31.20 15.80 17.42
N THR A 402 30.39 14.97 16.76
CA THR A 402 30.12 15.06 15.31
C THR A 402 28.85 15.82 14.98
N LYS A 403 27.95 16.04 15.95
CA LYS A 403 26.57 16.53 15.78
C LYS A 403 25.73 15.67 14.81
N THR A 404 26.01 14.37 14.74
CA THR A 404 25.31 13.42 13.87
C THR A 404 24.83 12.19 14.62
N VAL A 405 23.80 11.53 14.09
CA VAL A 405 23.33 10.26 14.64
C VAL A 405 24.27 9.13 14.20
N ILE A 406 24.86 8.43 15.17
CA ILE A 406 25.71 7.26 14.98
C ILE A 406 24.93 6.02 15.40
N CYS A 407 24.61 5.16 14.42
CA CYS A 407 23.88 3.91 14.66
C CYS A 407 24.79 2.68 14.59
N LYS A 408 24.52 1.69 15.45
CA LYS A 408 25.17 0.37 15.47
C LYS A 408 24.09 -0.73 15.49
N PRO A 409 24.26 -1.88 14.83
CA PRO A 409 23.29 -2.97 14.90
C PRO A 409 22.95 -3.35 16.34
N LYS A 410 21.65 -3.54 16.63
CA LYS A 410 21.18 -3.96 17.95
C LYS A 410 21.79 -5.33 18.31
N PRO A 411 22.47 -5.48 19.46
CA PRO A 411 23.08 -6.74 19.84
C PRO A 411 22.00 -7.72 20.33
N CYS A 412 21.58 -8.63 19.47
CA CYS A 412 20.71 -9.74 19.87
C CYS A 412 21.45 -10.70 20.82
N PRO A 413 20.75 -11.34 21.77
CA PRO A 413 21.29 -12.45 22.54
C PRO A 413 21.81 -13.53 21.61
N THR A 414 23.01 -14.06 21.85
CA THR A 414 23.53 -15.21 21.10
C THR A 414 22.57 -16.39 21.29
N PRO A 415 21.93 -16.91 20.22
CA PRO A 415 21.01 -18.04 20.37
C PRO A 415 21.77 -19.25 20.93
N ALA A 416 21.21 -19.88 21.96
CA ALA A 416 21.80 -21.10 22.50
C ALA A 416 21.88 -22.20 21.42
N GLU A 417 22.86 -23.11 21.53
CA GLU A 417 23.03 -24.25 20.64
C GLU A 417 21.94 -25.32 20.88
N GLN A 418 20.70 -24.99 20.51
CA GLN A 418 19.54 -25.82 20.77
C GLN A 418 19.44 -26.96 19.74
N GLN A 419 19.94 -28.14 20.10
CA GLN A 419 19.80 -29.34 19.29
C GLN A 419 18.40 -29.93 19.40
N CYS A 420 17.64 -29.96 18.29
CA CYS A 420 16.31 -30.55 18.24
C CYS A 420 16.35 -32.08 18.44
N SER A 421 16.05 -32.52 19.66
CA SER A 421 16.38 -33.87 20.15
C SER A 421 15.41 -34.97 19.71
N GLY A 422 14.80 -34.88 18.52
CA GLY A 422 13.82 -35.86 18.06
C GLY A 422 13.67 -35.92 16.53
N PRO A 423 13.32 -37.10 15.96
CA PRO A 423 13.17 -37.26 14.52
C PRO A 423 12.05 -36.37 13.98
N GLY A 424 12.28 -35.79 12.79
CA GLY A 424 11.37 -34.85 12.14
C GLY A 424 11.38 -33.43 12.73
N TYR A 425 12.04 -33.17 13.85
CA TYR A 425 12.21 -31.81 14.35
C TYR A 425 13.47 -31.17 13.74
N VAL A 426 13.29 -30.05 13.06
CA VAL A 426 14.35 -29.24 12.48
C VAL A 426 14.44 -27.89 13.18
N LEU A 427 15.64 -27.33 13.24
CA LEU A 427 15.87 -25.99 13.79
C LEU A 427 15.46 -24.95 12.73
N VAL A 428 14.53 -24.07 13.08
CA VAL A 428 14.10 -22.96 12.21
C VAL A 428 14.27 -21.63 12.93
N ASN A 429 14.63 -20.60 12.15
CA ASN A 429 14.72 -19.24 12.64
C ASN A 429 13.30 -18.64 12.65
N GLN A 430 12.84 -18.20 13.80
CA GLN A 430 11.60 -17.44 13.96
C GLN A 430 11.91 -16.10 14.62
N THR A 431 11.20 -15.03 14.25
CA THR A 431 11.31 -13.72 14.90
C THR A 431 10.93 -13.86 16.38
N ASP A 432 11.72 -13.25 17.28
CA ASP A 432 11.42 -13.26 18.71
C ASP A 432 10.12 -12.46 18.98
N PRO A 433 9.08 -13.06 19.61
CA PRO A 433 7.84 -12.34 19.92
C PRO A 433 8.00 -11.19 20.93
N SER A 434 9.13 -11.15 21.66
CA SER A 434 9.46 -10.11 22.63
C SER A 434 10.42 -9.05 22.07
N ASP A 435 11.20 -9.37 21.04
CA ASP A 435 12.08 -8.42 20.34
C ASP A 435 12.05 -8.67 18.81
N PRO A 436 11.21 -7.96 18.04
CA PRO A 436 11.05 -8.16 16.60
C PRO A 436 12.33 -8.02 15.77
N CYS A 437 13.40 -7.47 16.35
CA CYS A 437 14.72 -7.33 15.71
C CYS A 437 15.62 -8.56 15.82
N CYS A 438 15.24 -9.56 16.64
CA CYS A 438 16.03 -10.74 16.92
C CYS A 438 15.35 -12.03 16.44
N THR A 439 16.15 -13.07 16.22
CA THR A 439 15.65 -14.39 15.79
C THR A 439 15.96 -15.45 16.83
N LEU A 440 14.93 -16.14 17.30
CA LEU A 440 15.04 -17.35 18.10
C LEU A 440 15.16 -18.59 17.21
N HIS A 441 15.91 -19.57 17.70
CA HIS A 441 15.91 -20.92 17.14
C HIS A 441 14.77 -21.73 17.75
N VAL A 442 13.83 -22.19 16.93
CA VAL A 442 12.66 -22.98 17.36
C VAL A 442 12.71 -24.36 16.70
N CYS A 443 12.42 -25.42 17.44
CA CYS A 443 12.35 -26.77 16.90
C CYS A 443 10.97 -27.04 16.28
N GLN A 444 10.85 -26.89 14.97
CA GLN A 444 9.61 -27.11 14.23
C GLN A 444 9.53 -28.52 13.65
N CYS A 445 8.33 -29.10 13.65
CA CYS A 445 8.08 -30.41 13.04
C CYS A 445 7.98 -30.30 11.51
N GLU A 446 8.89 -30.95 10.79
CA GLU A 446 8.80 -31.19 9.36
C GLU A 446 8.61 -32.68 9.06
N SER A 447 7.44 -33.02 8.51
CA SER A 447 7.11 -34.40 8.11
C SER A 447 8.01 -34.98 7.02
N ARG A 448 8.77 -34.13 6.31
CA ARG A 448 9.79 -34.52 5.32
C ARG A 448 11.14 -34.92 5.96
N ALA A 449 11.42 -34.44 7.18
CA ALA A 449 12.61 -34.80 7.94
C ALA A 449 12.40 -36.07 8.80
N CYS A 450 11.28 -36.78 8.60
CA CYS A 450 11.02 -38.07 9.23
C CYS A 450 11.73 -39.21 8.48
N PRO A 451 12.35 -40.18 9.19
CA PRO A 451 12.95 -41.34 8.56
C PRO A 451 11.87 -42.24 7.92
N GLU A 452 12.23 -42.93 6.84
CA GLU A 452 11.33 -43.85 6.16
C GLU A 452 10.94 -45.03 7.05
N ILE A 453 9.65 -45.36 7.06
CA ILE A 453 9.08 -46.43 7.90
C ILE A 453 8.71 -47.60 6.99
N ASN A 454 9.51 -48.66 7.03
CA ASN A 454 9.17 -49.95 6.43
C ASN A 454 7.76 -50.39 6.89
N MET A 455 6.88 -50.77 5.97
CA MET A 455 5.46 -51.05 6.25
C MET A 455 5.13 -52.53 6.51
N ASN A 456 6.07 -53.46 6.25
CA ASN A 456 5.79 -54.90 6.25
C ASN A 456 5.70 -55.47 7.67
N CYS A 457 4.48 -55.75 8.16
CA CYS A 457 4.26 -56.55 9.38
C CYS A 457 4.38 -58.05 9.09
N PRO A 458 4.71 -58.89 10.10
CA PRO A 458 4.64 -60.34 10.00
C PRO A 458 3.25 -60.84 9.63
N VAL A 459 3.17 -62.06 9.08
CA VAL A 459 1.93 -62.78 8.83
C VAL A 459 1.11 -62.89 10.13
N GLY A 460 -0.20 -62.71 10.05
CA GLY A 460 -1.09 -62.61 11.21
C GLY A 460 -1.16 -61.22 11.86
N PHE A 461 -0.45 -60.21 11.35
CA PHE A 461 -0.50 -58.84 11.87
C PHE A 461 -0.84 -57.81 10.78
N ARG A 462 -1.45 -56.68 11.20
CA ARG A 462 -1.70 -55.50 10.37
C ARG A 462 -0.87 -54.31 10.88
N SER A 463 -0.49 -53.40 9.98
CA SER A 463 0.13 -52.13 10.36
C SER A 463 -0.92 -51.16 10.91
N ASN A 464 -0.62 -50.55 12.06
CA ASN A 464 -1.29 -49.36 12.58
C ASN A 464 -0.23 -48.25 12.70
N ILE A 465 -0.46 -47.13 12.02
CA ILE A 465 0.47 -46.00 11.97
C ILE A 465 -0.18 -44.84 12.74
N ARG A 466 0.50 -44.33 13.78
CA ARG A 466 0.02 -43.20 14.59
C ARG A 466 1.16 -42.27 14.95
N VAL A 467 0.92 -40.97 14.96
CA VAL A 467 1.84 -40.00 15.56
C VAL A 467 1.59 -39.96 17.08
N PRO A 468 2.57 -40.28 17.94
CA PRO A 468 2.38 -40.18 19.39
C PRO A 468 2.23 -38.73 19.83
N LYS A 469 1.43 -38.48 20.88
CA LYS A 469 1.24 -37.14 21.44
C LYS A 469 2.61 -36.56 21.89
N GLY A 470 3.00 -35.43 21.31
CA GLY A 470 4.29 -34.78 21.59
C GLY A 470 5.48 -35.25 20.74
N LYS A 471 5.25 -36.01 19.66
CA LYS A 471 6.27 -36.31 18.63
C LYS A 471 5.87 -35.77 17.27
N CYS A 472 6.85 -35.51 16.41
CA CYS A 472 6.64 -35.11 15.02
C CYS A 472 6.33 -36.32 14.12
N CYS A 473 7.19 -37.34 14.14
CA CYS A 473 7.08 -38.47 13.23
C CYS A 473 6.06 -39.53 13.67
N PRO A 474 5.41 -40.21 12.70
CA PRO A 474 4.60 -41.38 13.00
C PRO A 474 5.44 -42.54 13.54
N GLU A 475 4.83 -43.37 14.38
CA GLU A 475 5.32 -44.69 14.77
C GLU A 475 4.45 -45.78 14.13
N ARG A 476 5.07 -46.85 13.65
CA ARG A 476 4.39 -48.08 13.24
C ARG A 476 4.27 -49.03 14.42
N ARG A 477 3.08 -49.57 14.64
CA ARG A 477 2.83 -50.73 15.52
C ARG A 477 2.16 -51.83 14.72
N CYS A 478 2.52 -53.08 14.95
CA CYS A 478 1.83 -54.23 14.35
C CYS A 478 0.76 -54.73 15.33
N GLU A 479 -0.50 -54.67 14.93
CA GLU A 479 -1.63 -55.21 15.70
C GLU A 479 -1.96 -56.61 15.19
N ARG A 480 -2.24 -57.58 16.09
CA ARG A 480 -2.70 -58.92 15.67
C ARG A 480 -3.99 -58.81 14.87
N LYS A 481 -4.08 -59.56 13.77
CA LYS A 481 -5.33 -59.85 13.04
C LYS A 481 -6.09 -60.96 13.77
N ARG A 482 -7.42 -60.99 13.65
CA ARG A 482 -8.24 -62.13 14.10
C ARG A 482 -8.25 -63.25 13.06
N VAL A 483 -7.11 -63.90 12.90
CA VAL A 483 -6.87 -65.05 11.99
C VAL A 483 -5.98 -66.06 12.70
N CYS A 484 -6.07 -67.34 12.33
CA CYS A 484 -5.02 -68.31 12.66
C CYS A 484 -3.88 -68.20 11.63
N VAL A 485 -2.66 -68.54 12.04
CA VAL A 485 -1.52 -68.67 11.13
C VAL A 485 -0.94 -70.07 11.26
N GLN A 486 -0.75 -70.75 10.12
CA GLN A 486 -0.02 -72.00 10.00
C GLN A 486 0.76 -71.94 8.68
N ASP A 487 2.02 -72.37 8.67
CA ASP A 487 2.86 -72.45 7.48
C ASP A 487 2.89 -71.13 6.65
N ASP A 488 2.97 -70.00 7.37
CA ASP A 488 2.89 -68.61 6.85
C ASP A 488 1.63 -68.24 6.04
N VAL A 489 0.53 -68.98 6.22
CA VAL A 489 -0.78 -68.69 5.61
C VAL A 489 -1.80 -68.22 6.67
N GLU A 490 -2.59 -67.19 6.35
CA GLU A 490 -3.66 -66.65 7.22
C GLU A 490 -5.01 -67.34 6.99
N TYR A 491 -5.49 -68.08 7.99
CA TYR A 491 -6.78 -68.76 7.96
C TYR A 491 -7.84 -67.96 8.71
N ARG A 492 -8.99 -67.70 8.06
CA ARG A 492 -10.11 -66.97 8.68
C ARG A 492 -10.83 -67.85 9.71
N PRO A 493 -11.46 -67.27 10.75
CA PRO A 493 -12.29 -68.04 11.70
C PRO A 493 -13.35 -68.87 10.96
N GLY A 494 -13.53 -70.13 11.39
CA GLY A 494 -14.40 -71.11 10.74
C GLY A 494 -13.82 -71.82 9.51
N SER A 495 -12.63 -71.43 9.03
CA SER A 495 -11.98 -72.11 7.89
C SER A 495 -11.35 -73.43 8.32
N SER A 496 -11.45 -74.45 7.48
CA SER A 496 -10.60 -75.64 7.57
C SER A 496 -9.14 -75.29 7.31
N VAL A 497 -8.23 -75.97 8.01
CA VAL A 497 -6.78 -75.76 7.95
C VAL A 497 -6.11 -77.10 7.56
N PRO A 498 -5.04 -77.12 6.74
CA PRO A 498 -4.35 -78.35 6.37
C PRO A 498 -3.92 -79.18 7.60
N ALA A 499 -4.52 -80.36 7.72
CA ALA A 499 -4.38 -81.27 8.84
C ALA A 499 -3.43 -82.43 8.54
N LYS A 500 -3.01 -83.17 9.58
CA LYS A 500 -2.29 -84.45 9.41
C LYS A 500 -3.29 -85.58 9.14
N THR A 501 -2.78 -86.75 8.74
CA THR A 501 -3.61 -87.90 8.39
C THR A 501 -4.57 -88.30 9.52
N CYS A 502 -5.85 -88.48 9.16
CA CYS A 502 -6.98 -88.76 10.07
C CYS A 502 -7.42 -87.64 11.05
N GLU A 503 -6.95 -86.40 10.88
CA GLU A 503 -7.47 -85.23 11.61
C GLU A 503 -8.26 -84.28 10.71
N ASP A 504 -9.28 -83.61 11.26
CA ASP A 504 -9.94 -82.46 10.67
C ASP A 504 -9.65 -81.22 11.54
N CYS A 505 -8.90 -80.25 11.00
CA CYS A 505 -8.47 -79.03 11.70
C CYS A 505 -9.26 -77.80 11.24
N THR A 506 -9.66 -76.93 12.18
CA THR A 506 -10.37 -75.67 11.90
C THR A 506 -9.81 -74.50 12.71
N CYS A 507 -9.80 -73.31 12.12
CA CYS A 507 -9.48 -72.08 12.84
C CYS A 507 -10.67 -71.61 13.68
N SER A 508 -10.47 -71.43 14.99
CA SER A 508 -11.54 -71.12 15.96
C SER A 508 -11.09 -70.09 16.99
N ALA A 509 -12.03 -69.43 17.66
CA ALA A 509 -11.70 -68.49 18.75
C ALA A 509 -11.28 -69.27 20.01
N ASN A 510 -10.22 -68.81 20.69
CA ASN A 510 -9.78 -69.35 21.97
C ASN A 510 -10.88 -69.15 23.02
N SER A 511 -11.33 -70.24 23.67
CA SER A 511 -12.39 -70.21 24.69
C SER A 511 -12.03 -69.38 25.92
N SER A 512 -10.75 -69.09 26.14
CA SER A 512 -10.26 -68.24 27.23
C SER A 512 -10.18 -66.75 26.85
N PHE A 513 -10.00 -66.44 25.56
CA PHE A 513 -9.78 -65.07 25.06
C PHE A 513 -10.36 -64.90 23.64
N ALA A 514 -11.53 -64.27 23.52
CA ALA A 514 -12.28 -64.14 22.26
C ALA A 514 -11.61 -63.31 21.14
N ASP A 515 -10.47 -62.67 21.42
CA ASP A 515 -9.63 -61.94 20.47
C ASP A 515 -8.45 -62.77 19.93
N GLU A 516 -8.17 -63.94 20.54
CA GLU A 516 -7.14 -64.86 20.10
C GLU A 516 -7.75 -66.04 19.31
N MET A 517 -7.05 -66.46 18.25
CA MET A 517 -7.51 -67.51 17.34
C MET A 517 -6.57 -68.71 17.42
N GLN A 518 -7.13 -69.91 17.58
CA GLN A 518 -6.41 -71.17 17.72
C GLN A 518 -6.95 -72.20 16.72
N ILE A 519 -6.02 -72.99 16.17
CA ILE A 519 -6.33 -74.12 15.30
C ILE A 519 -6.71 -75.30 16.20
N VAL A 520 -7.93 -75.81 16.03
CA VAL A 520 -8.46 -76.94 16.79
C VAL A 520 -8.69 -78.10 15.83
N CYS A 521 -7.96 -79.20 16.08
CA CYS A 521 -8.03 -80.44 15.32
C CYS A 521 -8.85 -81.49 16.07
N ARG A 522 -9.57 -82.35 15.34
CA ARG A 522 -10.37 -83.44 15.91
C ARG A 522 -10.18 -84.73 15.10
N PRO A 523 -10.22 -85.92 15.73
CA PRO A 523 -10.14 -87.20 15.02
C PRO A 523 -11.34 -87.38 14.07
N ARG A 524 -11.06 -87.81 12.85
CA ARG A 524 -12.06 -88.02 11.80
C ARG A 524 -12.85 -89.32 12.05
N GLN A 525 -14.17 -89.25 11.98
CA GLN A 525 -15.06 -90.41 12.21
C GLN A 525 -15.37 -91.17 10.91
N CYS A 526 -15.40 -92.51 11.01
CA CYS A 526 -15.76 -93.41 9.92
C CYS A 526 -17.20 -93.93 10.06
N LYS A 527 -17.84 -94.24 8.94
CA LYS A 527 -19.18 -94.87 8.90
C LYS A 527 -19.06 -96.33 8.46
N GLU A 528 -19.20 -97.23 9.42
CA GLU A 528 -18.95 -98.68 9.21
C GLU A 528 -20.22 -99.49 8.96
N THR A 529 -21.40 -98.86 9.03
CA THR A 529 -22.70 -99.49 8.77
C THR A 529 -23.11 -99.39 7.29
N CYS A 530 -23.21 -100.55 6.65
CA CYS A 530 -23.65 -100.72 5.26
C CYS A 530 -25.16 -100.98 5.15
N ALA A 531 -25.70 -100.90 3.93
CA ALA A 531 -27.09 -101.27 3.62
C ALA A 531 -27.23 -102.79 3.46
N GLU A 532 -28.44 -103.33 3.62
CA GLU A 532 -28.70 -104.77 3.48
C GLU A 532 -28.27 -105.31 2.10
N GLY A 533 -27.61 -106.47 2.11
CA GLY A 533 -26.95 -107.04 0.92
C GLY A 533 -25.52 -106.53 0.67
N PHE A 534 -24.99 -105.62 1.50
CA PHE A 534 -23.62 -105.11 1.46
C PHE A 534 -22.93 -105.25 2.82
N GLU A 535 -21.62 -105.53 2.80
CA GLU A 535 -20.76 -105.68 3.99
C GLU A 535 -19.57 -104.71 3.95
N TYR A 536 -19.09 -104.29 5.13
CA TYR A 536 -18.00 -103.31 5.25
C TYR A 536 -16.63 -104.01 5.20
N VAL A 537 -15.81 -103.64 4.22
CA VAL A 537 -14.48 -104.21 4.00
C VAL A 537 -13.45 -103.07 3.98
N LYS A 538 -12.40 -103.21 4.79
CA LYS A 538 -11.27 -102.28 4.82
C LYS A 538 -10.10 -102.87 4.02
N THR A 539 -9.91 -102.36 2.80
CA THR A 539 -9.02 -102.92 1.78
C THR A 539 -7.53 -102.66 2.02
N ASN A 540 -7.16 -101.68 2.84
CA ASN A 540 -5.79 -101.34 3.18
C ASN A 540 -5.72 -100.84 4.64
N PRO A 541 -4.81 -101.36 5.50
CA PRO A 541 -4.68 -100.92 6.89
C PRO A 541 -4.20 -99.46 7.04
N ALA A 542 -3.59 -98.86 6.00
CA ALA A 542 -3.14 -97.46 6.03
C ALA A 542 -4.27 -96.44 5.82
N ASP A 543 -5.42 -96.85 5.27
CA ASP A 543 -6.54 -95.94 5.01
C ASP A 543 -7.32 -95.63 6.29
N CYS A 544 -7.89 -94.43 6.39
CA CYS A 544 -8.62 -94.02 7.60
C CYS A 544 -9.90 -94.86 7.79
N CYS A 545 -10.71 -95.00 6.74
CA CYS A 545 -11.99 -95.72 6.73
C CYS A 545 -12.04 -96.78 5.61
N GLY A 546 -12.87 -97.82 5.78
CA GLY A 546 -13.15 -98.83 4.74
C GLY A 546 -14.34 -98.47 3.83
N ALA A 547 -14.80 -99.44 3.02
CA ALA A 547 -15.90 -99.27 2.06
C ALA A 547 -16.90 -100.44 2.09
N CYS A 548 -18.15 -100.18 1.70
CA CYS A 548 -19.20 -101.21 1.60
C CYS A 548 -19.18 -101.91 0.23
N VAL A 549 -19.18 -103.24 0.22
CA VAL A 549 -19.20 -104.08 -1.00
C VAL A 549 -20.36 -105.08 -0.98
N GLN A 550 -20.93 -105.39 -2.15
CA GLN A 550 -22.14 -106.20 -2.26
C GLN A 550 -21.85 -107.70 -2.12
N THR A 551 -22.68 -108.44 -1.37
CA THR A 551 -22.54 -109.89 -1.15
C THR A 551 -23.75 -110.73 -1.60
N HIS A 552 -24.92 -110.10 -1.82
CA HIS A 552 -26.17 -110.80 -2.15
C HIS A 552 -26.97 -110.10 -3.27
N CYS A 553 -27.83 -110.85 -3.97
CA CYS A 553 -28.89 -110.27 -4.80
C CYS A 553 -30.03 -109.78 -3.89
N VAL A 554 -30.62 -108.61 -4.17
CA VAL A 554 -31.82 -108.12 -3.47
C VAL A 554 -32.98 -108.02 -4.46
N ILE A 555 -34.11 -108.68 -4.17
CA ILE A 555 -35.38 -108.45 -4.86
C ILE A 555 -36.32 -107.63 -3.99
N ASN A 556 -37.24 -106.90 -4.60
CA ASN A 556 -38.37 -106.28 -3.90
C ASN A 556 -39.65 -107.07 -4.21
N VAL A 557 -40.36 -107.51 -3.17
CA VAL A 557 -41.64 -108.22 -3.25
C VAL A 557 -42.65 -107.49 -2.37
N ASN A 558 -43.69 -106.93 -2.98
CA ASN A 558 -44.75 -106.15 -2.33
C ASN A 558 -44.25 -105.07 -1.34
N GLY A 559 -43.10 -104.43 -1.64
CA GLY A 559 -42.54 -103.35 -0.84
C GLY A 559 -41.46 -103.79 0.16
N SER A 560 -41.32 -105.08 0.45
CA SER A 560 -40.22 -105.61 1.26
C SER A 560 -39.03 -105.99 0.37
N THR A 561 -37.83 -105.61 0.79
CA THR A 561 -36.58 -106.16 0.23
C THR A 561 -36.33 -107.55 0.81
N THR A 562 -35.98 -108.50 -0.05
CA THR A 562 -35.63 -109.88 0.33
C THR A 562 -34.32 -110.26 -0.37
N PRO A 563 -33.28 -110.69 0.37
CA PRO A 563 -32.08 -111.21 -0.26
C PRO A 563 -32.33 -112.61 -0.85
N LEU A 564 -31.89 -112.84 -2.08
CA LEU A 564 -31.75 -114.18 -2.67
C LEU A 564 -30.27 -114.57 -2.66
N LYS A 565 -30.02 -115.86 -2.43
CA LYS A 565 -28.70 -116.47 -2.62
C LYS A 565 -28.49 -116.80 -4.10
N VAL A 566 -27.22 -116.97 -4.49
CA VAL A 566 -26.86 -117.33 -5.88
C VAL A 566 -27.49 -118.69 -6.24
N ASP A 567 -27.96 -118.79 -7.48
CA ASP A 567 -28.70 -119.92 -8.08
C ASP A 567 -30.10 -120.20 -7.48
N GLU A 568 -30.52 -119.43 -6.47
CA GLU A 568 -31.89 -119.46 -5.94
C GLU A 568 -32.88 -118.82 -6.92
N THR A 569 -34.06 -119.44 -7.08
CA THR A 569 -35.09 -119.03 -8.05
C THR A 569 -36.45 -118.83 -7.38
N TRP A 570 -37.09 -117.70 -7.67
CA TRP A 570 -38.38 -117.27 -7.13
C TRP A 570 -39.37 -116.96 -8.25
N SER A 571 -40.62 -117.38 -8.08
CA SER A 571 -41.72 -117.15 -9.05
C SER A 571 -42.98 -116.67 -8.31
N PRO A 572 -43.75 -115.71 -8.85
CA PRO A 572 -45.00 -115.27 -8.24
C PRO A 572 -46.03 -116.42 -8.16
N PRO A 573 -46.76 -116.60 -7.04
CA PRO A 573 -47.77 -117.66 -6.92
C PRO A 573 -48.88 -117.60 -7.99
N GLU A 574 -49.22 -116.39 -8.44
CA GLU A 574 -50.34 -116.10 -9.33
C GLU A 574 -49.98 -116.09 -10.83
N ASN A 575 -48.68 -116.05 -11.18
CA ASN A 575 -48.23 -116.06 -12.58
C ASN A 575 -46.99 -116.95 -12.75
N LYS A 576 -47.22 -118.20 -13.15
CA LYS A 576 -46.14 -119.20 -13.37
C LYS A 576 -45.38 -119.02 -14.70
N CYS A 577 -45.72 -118.03 -15.52
CA CYS A 577 -45.05 -117.72 -16.78
C CYS A 577 -43.95 -116.65 -16.64
N GLU A 578 -43.60 -116.28 -15.41
CA GLU A 578 -42.55 -115.30 -15.10
C GLU A 578 -41.76 -115.76 -13.86
N SER A 579 -40.43 -115.83 -13.97
CA SER A 579 -39.53 -116.34 -12.92
C SER A 579 -38.29 -115.46 -12.80
N LYS A 580 -37.70 -115.43 -11.59
CA LYS A 580 -36.52 -114.63 -11.26
C LYS A 580 -35.45 -115.47 -10.58
N THR A 581 -34.22 -115.44 -11.07
CA THR A 581 -33.08 -116.21 -10.55
C THR A 581 -31.93 -115.28 -10.23
N CYS A 582 -31.33 -115.40 -9.04
CA CYS A 582 -30.10 -114.68 -8.71
C CYS A 582 -28.88 -115.38 -9.32
N VAL A 583 -28.06 -114.64 -10.07
CA VAL A 583 -26.78 -115.14 -10.60
C VAL A 583 -25.63 -114.22 -10.23
N LYS A 584 -24.42 -114.79 -10.16
CA LYS A 584 -23.18 -114.02 -10.06
C LYS A 584 -22.57 -113.83 -11.44
N SER A 585 -22.35 -112.57 -11.84
CA SER A 585 -21.72 -112.21 -13.11
C SER A 585 -20.51 -111.33 -12.84
N GLY A 586 -19.31 -111.92 -12.94
CA GLY A 586 -18.07 -111.30 -12.45
C GLY A 586 -18.13 -111.07 -10.94
N GLU A 587 -17.86 -109.84 -10.51
CA GLU A 587 -18.02 -109.40 -9.10
C GLU A 587 -19.44 -108.92 -8.78
N SER A 588 -20.34 -108.81 -9.76
CA SER A 588 -21.70 -108.33 -9.58
C SER A 588 -22.71 -109.45 -9.29
N PHE A 589 -23.68 -109.16 -8.43
CA PHE A 589 -24.81 -110.05 -8.11
C PHE A 589 -26.08 -109.47 -8.73
N THR A 590 -26.64 -110.16 -9.72
CA THR A 590 -27.77 -109.65 -10.52
C THR A 590 -28.88 -110.68 -10.66
N VAL A 591 -30.12 -110.21 -10.76
CA VAL A 591 -31.31 -111.05 -10.83
C VAL A 591 -31.82 -111.07 -12.28
N ILE A 592 -31.74 -112.23 -12.94
CA ILE A 592 -32.31 -112.41 -14.27
C ILE A 592 -33.81 -112.69 -14.13
N SER A 593 -34.63 -112.09 -14.99
CA SER A 593 -36.08 -112.35 -15.06
C SER A 593 -36.50 -112.80 -16.46
N SER A 594 -37.12 -113.97 -16.58
CA SER A 594 -37.59 -114.54 -17.86
C SER A 594 -39.09 -114.34 -18.08
N LYS A 595 -39.47 -113.86 -19.27
CA LYS A 595 -40.83 -113.52 -19.73
C LYS A 595 -40.92 -113.57 -21.27
N ILE A 596 -42.08 -113.79 -21.88
CA ILE A 596 -42.23 -114.15 -23.32
C ILE A 596 -43.30 -113.28 -24.06
N VAL A 597 -42.91 -112.23 -24.83
CA VAL A 597 -43.82 -111.38 -25.68
C VAL A 597 -43.06 -110.68 -26.86
N CYS A 598 -43.76 -110.01 -27.80
CA CYS A 598 -43.29 -109.45 -29.11
C CYS A 598 -43.44 -107.87 -29.26
N PRO A 599 -42.94 -107.17 -30.34
CA PRO A 599 -42.42 -105.76 -30.24
C PRO A 599 -42.93 -104.59 -31.18
N PHE A 600 -42.33 -103.37 -31.01
CA PHE A 600 -42.38 -102.04 -31.74
C PHE A 600 -43.38 -100.95 -31.23
N PHE A 601 -43.33 -99.61 -31.51
CA PHE A 601 -42.63 -98.69 -32.47
C PHE A 601 -42.38 -97.23 -31.90
N GLN A 602 -41.97 -96.18 -32.68
CA GLN A 602 -41.74 -94.76 -32.22
C GLN A 602 -41.86 -93.60 -33.29
N GLU A 603 -41.91 -92.33 -32.85
CA GLU A 603 -42.21 -91.09 -33.64
C GLU A 603 -41.12 -89.98 -33.49
N ARG A 604 -40.73 -89.24 -34.57
CA ARG A 604 -39.62 -88.23 -34.49
C ARG A 604 -39.44 -87.15 -35.63
N ASN A 605 -40.41 -86.86 -36.51
CA ASN A 605 -40.10 -86.55 -37.93
C ASN A 605 -40.51 -85.20 -38.64
N CYS A 606 -40.95 -84.10 -38.02
CA CYS A 606 -41.53 -82.91 -38.77
C CYS A 606 -40.84 -81.53 -38.55
N LYS A 607 -40.85 -80.58 -39.53
CA LYS A 607 -40.28 -79.19 -39.40
C LYS A 607 -40.84 -78.07 -40.36
N LYS A 608 -40.42 -76.80 -40.15
CA LYS A 608 -40.98 -75.49 -40.67
C LYS A 608 -40.50 -75.00 -42.07
N VAL A 609 -41.30 -74.08 -42.66
CA VAL A 609 -41.16 -73.27 -43.91
C VAL A 609 -41.98 -71.95 -43.74
N VAL A 610 -41.77 -70.72 -44.27
CA VAL A 610 -40.67 -69.95 -44.96
C VAL A 610 -40.91 -68.40 -44.79
N ASN A 611 -40.09 -67.53 -45.41
CA ASN A 611 -39.90 -66.07 -45.25
C ASN A 611 -40.89 -65.09 -45.96
N VAL A 612 -40.84 -63.80 -45.55
CA VAL A 612 -40.81 -62.51 -46.32
C VAL A 612 -40.66 -61.36 -45.26
N LEU A 613 -39.81 -60.30 -45.29
CA LEU A 613 -39.15 -59.41 -46.28
C LEU A 613 -40.07 -58.23 -46.74
N ILE A 614 -39.69 -56.98 -47.09
CA ILE A 614 -38.48 -56.09 -47.07
C ILE A 614 -39.07 -54.64 -47.24
N SER A 615 -38.59 -53.49 -46.73
CA SER A 615 -37.31 -53.02 -46.15
C SER A 615 -37.45 -51.85 -45.12
N ALA A 616 -36.28 -51.28 -44.74
CA ALA A 616 -35.89 -50.00 -44.10
C ALA A 616 -36.85 -48.82 -43.79
N PRO A 617 -36.49 -47.91 -42.84
CA PRO A 617 -35.28 -47.87 -42.01
C PRO A 617 -35.51 -47.94 -40.47
N PHE A 618 -34.57 -48.60 -39.76
CA PHE A 618 -34.39 -48.63 -38.28
C PHE A 618 -35.62 -49.00 -37.42
N TYR A 619 -35.97 -50.28 -37.28
CA TYR A 619 -35.31 -51.35 -36.47
C TYR A 619 -35.40 -51.21 -34.93
N PHE A 620 -36.36 -51.95 -34.36
CA PHE A 620 -36.29 -52.52 -33.00
C PHE A 620 -36.06 -54.05 -33.09
N ARG A 621 -35.63 -54.70 -32.01
CA ARG A 621 -35.26 -56.13 -32.00
C ARG A 621 -35.93 -56.86 -30.82
N TYR A 622 -36.83 -57.78 -31.13
CA TYR A 622 -37.51 -58.63 -30.13
C TYR A 622 -36.60 -59.78 -29.66
N SER A 623 -36.82 -60.27 -28.42
CA SER A 623 -36.01 -61.33 -27.79
C SER A 623 -36.87 -62.47 -27.23
N GLU A 624 -36.73 -63.66 -27.80
CA GLU A 624 -37.51 -64.86 -27.46
C GLU A 624 -37.29 -65.33 -26.01
N ALA A 625 -36.15 -65.01 -25.40
CA ALA A 625 -35.82 -65.40 -24.04
C ALA A 625 -36.48 -64.55 -22.93
N ALA A 626 -37.15 -63.44 -23.28
CA ALA A 626 -37.71 -62.49 -22.30
C ALA A 626 -39.24 -62.48 -22.22
N GLY A 627 -39.96 -62.89 -23.27
CA GLY A 627 -41.43 -62.99 -23.29
C GLY A 627 -42.20 -61.67 -23.18
N ALA A 628 -41.53 -60.52 -23.19
CA ALA A 628 -42.11 -59.19 -23.05
C ALA A 628 -41.25 -58.13 -23.80
N MET A 629 -41.76 -56.90 -23.95
CA MET A 629 -41.02 -55.79 -24.55
C MET A 629 -40.21 -55.01 -23.50
N GLU A 630 -39.02 -54.51 -23.90
CA GLU A 630 -38.05 -53.87 -22.99
C GLU A 630 -37.94 -52.35 -23.27
N HIS A 631 -38.54 -51.53 -22.41
CA HIS A 631 -38.65 -50.08 -22.60
C HIS A 631 -37.39 -49.32 -22.12
N SER A 632 -36.33 -49.35 -22.94
CA SER A 632 -35.01 -48.81 -22.60
C SER A 632 -34.81 -47.28 -22.81
N CYS A 633 -35.80 -46.57 -23.36
CA CYS A 633 -35.81 -45.10 -23.50
C CYS A 633 -37.17 -44.51 -23.09
N SER A 634 -37.16 -43.37 -22.40
CA SER A 634 -38.30 -42.89 -21.60
C SER A 634 -39.25 -41.86 -22.24
N CYS A 635 -39.01 -41.45 -23.49
CA CYS A 635 -39.68 -40.27 -24.07
C CYS A 635 -40.91 -40.56 -24.96
N CYS A 636 -41.07 -41.80 -25.44
CA CYS A 636 -42.20 -42.22 -26.26
C CYS A 636 -42.69 -43.60 -25.80
N LYS A 637 -44.01 -43.82 -25.83
CA LYS A 637 -44.64 -45.10 -25.53
C LYS A 637 -45.73 -45.44 -26.53
N GLU A 638 -45.96 -46.74 -26.68
CA GLU A 638 -47.15 -47.33 -27.26
C GLU A 638 -48.43 -46.71 -26.67
N LYS A 639 -49.29 -46.19 -27.55
CA LYS A 639 -50.63 -45.67 -27.24
C LYS A 639 -51.71 -46.71 -27.50
N ARG A 640 -51.48 -47.63 -28.42
CA ARG A 640 -52.46 -48.65 -28.83
C ARG A 640 -51.76 -49.94 -29.26
N ILE A 641 -52.22 -51.07 -28.73
CA ILE A 641 -51.70 -52.42 -28.98
C ILE A 641 -52.88 -53.33 -29.31
N ASN A 642 -52.68 -54.32 -30.18
CA ASN A 642 -53.68 -55.29 -30.62
C ASN A 642 -53.06 -56.69 -30.74
N ASN A 643 -53.81 -57.75 -30.47
CA ASN A 643 -53.32 -59.13 -30.55
C ASN A 643 -53.61 -59.75 -31.93
N ARG A 644 -52.65 -60.50 -32.50
CA ARG A 644 -52.80 -61.18 -33.80
C ARG A 644 -52.46 -62.66 -33.71
N THR A 645 -53.36 -63.49 -34.22
CA THR A 645 -53.23 -64.95 -34.29
C THR A 645 -52.78 -65.40 -35.67
N ILE A 646 -51.92 -66.42 -35.73
CA ILE A 646 -51.49 -67.12 -36.95
C ILE A 646 -51.60 -68.64 -36.75
N ASP A 647 -51.80 -69.39 -37.83
CA ASP A 647 -51.88 -70.86 -37.82
C ASP A 647 -50.54 -71.51 -38.21
N LEU A 648 -50.15 -72.56 -37.48
CA LEU A 648 -48.96 -73.38 -37.73
C LEU A 648 -49.38 -74.80 -38.09
N ALA A 649 -48.93 -75.30 -39.24
CA ALA A 649 -49.30 -76.63 -39.75
C ALA A 649 -48.30 -77.73 -39.37
N CYS A 650 -48.79 -78.95 -39.17
CA CYS A 650 -48.01 -80.18 -38.99
C CYS A 650 -48.28 -81.19 -40.12
N GLU A 651 -47.32 -82.07 -40.41
CA GLU A 651 -47.34 -82.95 -41.60
C GLU A 651 -48.45 -84.02 -41.58
N ASN A 652 -49.05 -84.25 -40.41
CA ASN A 652 -50.25 -85.07 -40.21
C ASN A 652 -51.58 -84.31 -40.45
N GLY A 653 -51.52 -83.11 -41.05
CA GLY A 653 -52.69 -82.32 -41.47
C GLY A 653 -53.34 -81.47 -40.37
N GLY A 654 -52.79 -81.48 -39.15
CA GLY A 654 -53.24 -80.63 -38.05
C GLY A 654 -52.72 -79.19 -38.16
N HIS A 655 -53.53 -78.24 -37.73
CA HIS A 655 -53.15 -76.83 -37.59
C HIS A 655 -53.28 -76.38 -36.11
N VAL A 656 -52.38 -75.51 -35.65
CA VAL A 656 -52.31 -75.01 -34.27
C VAL A 656 -52.15 -73.49 -34.29
N GLN A 657 -53.05 -72.79 -33.62
CA GLN A 657 -53.03 -71.33 -33.55
C GLN A 657 -52.05 -70.79 -32.50
N PHE A 658 -51.36 -69.71 -32.86
CA PHE A 658 -50.39 -69.00 -32.04
C PHE A 658 -50.63 -67.48 -32.11
N THR A 659 -50.77 -66.82 -30.96
CA THR A 659 -51.13 -65.39 -30.86
C THR A 659 -49.96 -64.57 -30.30
N TYR A 660 -49.74 -63.37 -30.85
CA TYR A 660 -48.73 -62.41 -30.38
C TYR A 660 -49.23 -60.96 -30.41
N GLU A 661 -48.62 -60.09 -29.61
CA GLU A 661 -48.98 -58.67 -29.53
C GLU A 661 -48.31 -57.83 -30.64
N HIS A 662 -49.10 -56.94 -31.23
CA HIS A 662 -48.73 -56.04 -32.32
C HIS A 662 -49.13 -54.61 -31.95
N ILE A 663 -48.15 -53.70 -31.84
CA ILE A 663 -48.42 -52.28 -31.57
C ILE A 663 -49.06 -51.65 -32.82
N GLU A 664 -50.12 -50.85 -32.64
CA GLU A 664 -50.80 -50.13 -33.72
C GLU A 664 -50.46 -48.63 -33.75
N GLU A 665 -50.17 -48.02 -32.60
CA GLU A 665 -49.96 -46.58 -32.49
C GLU A 665 -49.07 -46.22 -31.29
N CYS A 666 -48.22 -45.19 -31.43
CA CYS A 666 -47.32 -44.68 -30.39
C CYS A 666 -47.45 -43.16 -30.22
N GLY A 667 -47.00 -42.63 -29.10
CA GLY A 667 -46.91 -41.18 -28.86
C GLY A 667 -45.83 -40.78 -27.86
N CYS A 668 -45.44 -39.52 -27.90
CA CYS A 668 -44.38 -38.96 -27.08
C CYS A 668 -44.92 -37.82 -26.20
N GLY A 669 -44.38 -37.69 -24.99
CA GLY A 669 -44.68 -36.61 -24.03
C GLY A 669 -43.50 -35.62 -23.95
N HIS A 670 -43.73 -34.42 -23.38
CA HIS A 670 -42.73 -33.35 -23.40
C HIS A 670 -41.39 -33.75 -22.76
N THR A 671 -40.30 -33.44 -23.47
CA THR A 671 -38.92 -33.74 -23.09
C THR A 671 -38.13 -32.47 -22.81
N GLU A 672 -37.42 -32.40 -21.68
CA GLU A 672 -36.30 -31.48 -21.52
C GLU A 672 -34.98 -32.24 -21.72
N CYS A 673 -34.29 -31.96 -22.82
CA CYS A 673 -33.04 -32.60 -23.20
C CYS A 673 -32.07 -31.56 -23.77
N THR A 674 -30.91 -31.34 -23.14
CA THR A 674 -29.70 -30.90 -23.86
C THR A 674 -28.41 -31.25 -23.11
N THR A 675 -27.32 -31.41 -23.85
CA THR A 675 -26.02 -32.00 -23.48
C THR A 675 -24.94 -31.39 -24.41
N PRO A 676 -23.66 -31.85 -24.50
CA PRO A 676 -22.81 -32.61 -23.58
C PRO A 676 -21.39 -31.99 -23.38
N ALA A 677 -20.53 -32.72 -22.64
CA ALA A 677 -19.07 -32.81 -22.79
C ALA A 677 -18.14 -31.66 -22.28
N GLY A 678 -17.20 -32.05 -21.40
CA GLY A 678 -16.17 -31.18 -20.82
C GLY A 678 -15.01 -31.94 -20.14
N HIS A 679 -14.34 -32.84 -20.87
CA HIS A 679 -13.22 -33.64 -20.35
C HIS A 679 -11.93 -32.83 -20.09
N LEU A 680 -11.53 -32.62 -18.83
CA LEU A 680 -10.17 -32.24 -18.39
C LEU A 680 -9.98 -32.64 -16.90
N ARG A 681 -8.82 -33.09 -16.39
CA ARG A 681 -7.62 -33.71 -17.00
C ARG A 681 -6.82 -34.44 -15.91
N ARG A 682 -6.45 -35.71 -16.09
CA ARG A 682 -5.42 -36.35 -15.23
C ARG A 682 -4.04 -35.76 -15.59
N LYS A 683 -3.18 -35.49 -14.60
CA LYS A 683 -1.84 -34.90 -14.85
C LYS A 683 -0.96 -35.83 -15.72
N ARG A 684 -0.02 -35.23 -16.47
CA ARG A 684 0.90 -35.92 -17.41
C ARG A 684 2.12 -36.56 -16.70
N ARG A 685 2.80 -37.43 -17.47
CA ARG A 685 4.19 -37.96 -17.41
C ARG A 685 5.23 -37.06 -16.68
N PHE A 686 6.40 -37.55 -16.24
CA PHE A 686 7.26 -38.69 -16.69
C PHE A 686 7.79 -39.52 -15.46
N THR A 687 8.67 -40.54 -15.53
CA THR A 687 9.56 -41.11 -16.58
C THR A 687 9.89 -42.59 -16.28
N LEU A 688 10.13 -43.44 -17.30
CA LEU A 688 11.15 -44.52 -17.38
C LEU A 688 10.77 -45.65 -18.39
N GLN A 689 10.91 -45.40 -19.68
CA GLN A 689 11.97 -45.98 -20.54
C GLN A 689 11.98 -45.23 -21.88
#